data_AF-A0A923VEB1-F1
#
_entry.id   AF-A0A923VEB1-F1
#
_cell.length_a   1.000
_cell.length_b   1.000
_cell.length_c   1.000
_cell.angle_alpha   90.00
_cell.angle_beta   90.00
_cell.angle_gamma   90.00
#
_symmetry.space_group_name_H-M   'P 1'
#
loop_
_entity.id
_entity.type
_entity.pdbx_description
1 polymer ?
#
loop_
_entity_poly.entity_id
_entity_poly.type
_entity_poly.pdbx_seq_one_letter_code
_entity_poly.pdbx_strand_id
1 'polypeptide(L)'
;MAGKENYVDGEEAAHFFSSIHIKETNTGMPNFTPAQGGFTIKFPQAPNQSIDNTNNDGIGRWQYEAADKINGDGYLLLKKSVYNFRFLEEDSFNLKLVEESFRSPDYYDKQLLRKLSSFKGYPCLDVKEKLKDGSFVSARYIIKGPQYYVIAAHSKNAKKDFSSYFDSFNFTPYVYTNSKLYIDTFIHFTALTPVIPDLDQDYRGKLEQVSQEVSESKVYASYNSYWPKNRNAFFKSDSTGEMVGLTVQHYPQYYYVKDSTKFWSGELEDYLSKNDMKVYSKDSFLLANGVRGFKFTLRDSGSSTTISRMNYLKDNYMFSLVTMGDTMNKQSSFIDSFFLSFAPQQKTLGRNIFNNNLDSFFIDLFSKDSTTYARAFKSISNIYYGEKGAPKIMAALQKLKLADKDYFTIKTKLIAELGYINDSTKPVVVNYLKDIYQQTSDTSLFQNVVMEALARHKSSNAIKLFKELVMQDPPIFDKEYDYTSLFNNLEDSLALAATLYPEILQLTTLQDYKEPVTSLLVKLVDSGYVKASQYVSFYNKIYFDAKIALKKQQGKDEKKAEADKKAADNDEDNGGDATRTYNNNYGGINKDDELNDYAVLLMPFYDSNVNVPKFFDKLLKSKDENICMNSAIVLLRNNKPVADSILLALAAKDQTRGSLFTKLDKIKKLDKFPAKYNTQLYIARSYLVADKNFSRIDSIVFVSKQLTFYDHKKGNTYFFKYRIKKEDDWKIGISGLQPENINKTSSNNKLSFMTDKKLRDDKPQNEQFEEQLKKILFSFHKSAKNFFEGDGNS
;
A
#
# COMPACT_ATOMS: atom_id res chain seq x y z
N MET A 1 -36.09 12.16 30.21
CA MET A 1 -36.53 13.24 31.11
C MET A 1 -35.71 13.14 32.38
N ALA A 2 -34.97 14.19 32.74
CA ALA A 2 -34.22 14.26 33.99
C ALA A 2 -34.74 15.47 34.77
N GLY A 3 -35.65 15.21 35.70
CA GLY A 3 -36.13 16.17 36.70
C GLY A 3 -35.83 15.63 38.10
N LYS A 4 -35.64 16.51 39.07
CA LYS A 4 -35.52 16.10 40.49
C LYS A 4 -36.92 15.80 41.05
N GLU A 5 -37.00 14.78 41.90
CA GLU A 5 -38.22 14.27 42.58
C GLU A 5 -39.29 13.65 41.66
N ASN A 6 -40.50 13.41 42.21
CA ASN A 6 -41.65 12.69 41.64
C ASN A 6 -42.30 13.40 40.43
N TYR A 7 -41.52 14.09 39.59
CA TYR A 7 -42.01 14.76 38.37
C TYR A 7 -42.63 13.78 37.37
N VAL A 8 -42.22 12.50 37.41
CA VAL A 8 -42.78 11.41 36.61
C VAL A 8 -44.17 10.97 37.11
N ASP A 9 -44.54 11.28 38.36
CA ASP A 9 -45.82 10.92 38.98
C ASP A 9 -46.84 12.09 39.00
N GLY A 10 -46.47 13.26 38.45
CA GLY A 10 -47.31 14.46 38.43
C GLY A 10 -48.24 14.55 37.20
N GLU A 11 -49.18 15.48 37.23
CA GLU A 11 -50.14 15.74 36.14
C GLU A 11 -49.46 15.98 34.78
N GLU A 12 -48.24 16.53 34.75
CA GLU A 12 -47.52 16.78 33.49
C GLU A 12 -47.04 15.52 32.79
N ALA A 13 -46.68 14.46 33.54
CA ALA A 13 -46.39 13.17 32.95
C ALA A 13 -47.67 12.56 32.36
N ALA A 14 -48.79 12.66 33.09
CA ALA A 14 -50.09 12.20 32.59
C ALA A 14 -50.54 12.98 31.35
N HIS A 15 -50.36 14.30 31.30
CA HIS A 15 -50.61 15.14 30.12
C HIS A 15 -49.71 14.76 28.95
N PHE A 16 -48.42 14.54 29.19
CA PHE A 16 -47.49 14.07 28.15
C PHE A 16 -47.91 12.71 27.59
N PHE A 17 -48.10 11.69 28.42
CA PHE A 17 -48.44 10.34 27.94
C PHE A 17 -49.86 10.26 27.33
N SER A 18 -50.84 11.02 27.84
CA SER A 18 -52.18 11.09 27.23
C SER A 18 -52.22 11.89 25.92
N SER A 19 -51.25 12.80 25.71
CA SER A 19 -51.08 13.50 24.43
C SER A 19 -50.45 12.62 23.33
N ILE A 20 -49.85 11.48 23.68
CA ILE A 20 -49.31 10.54 22.70
C ILE A 20 -50.45 9.76 22.07
N HIS A 21 -50.81 10.13 20.85
CA HIS A 21 -51.73 9.35 20.03
C HIS A 21 -50.93 8.48 19.08
N ILE A 22 -51.01 7.16 19.25
CA ILE A 22 -50.40 6.22 18.31
C ILE A 22 -51.25 6.25 17.03
N LYS A 23 -50.67 6.76 15.95
CA LYS A 23 -51.36 6.89 14.67
C LYS A 23 -51.75 5.50 14.15
N GLU A 24 -53.05 5.27 13.95
CA GLU A 24 -53.52 4.04 13.33
C GLU A 24 -52.95 3.91 11.90
N THR A 25 -52.55 2.69 11.56
CA THR A 25 -51.88 2.39 10.29
C THR A 25 -52.93 2.27 9.19
N ASN A 26 -53.03 3.29 8.33
CA ASN A 26 -53.91 3.25 7.14
C ASN A 26 -53.62 2.01 6.30
N THR A 27 -54.66 1.24 6.00
CA THR A 27 -54.62 0.05 5.15
C THR A 27 -54.72 0.45 3.68
N GLY A 28 -53.84 -0.09 2.85
CA GLY A 28 -53.85 0.10 1.39
C GLY A 28 -52.49 0.53 0.88
N MET A 29 -51.74 -0.42 0.29
CA MET A 29 -50.32 -0.31 -0.05
C MET A 29 -49.87 1.09 -0.53
N PRO A 30 -49.44 2.01 0.36
CA PRO A 30 -49.20 3.38 -0.06
C PRO A 30 -47.85 3.46 -0.77
N ASN A 31 -47.76 4.30 -1.79
CA ASN A 31 -46.46 4.72 -2.32
C ASN A 31 -45.78 5.58 -1.24
N PHE A 32 -44.74 5.03 -0.63
CA PHE A 32 -43.93 5.72 0.36
C PHE A 32 -42.77 6.46 -0.31
N THR A 33 -42.45 7.66 0.16
CA THR A 33 -41.27 8.45 -0.23
C THR A 33 -40.70 9.08 1.05
N PRO A 34 -39.39 8.96 1.33
CA PRO A 34 -38.76 9.65 2.45
C PRO A 34 -38.87 11.17 2.31
N ALA A 35 -38.88 11.91 3.42
CA ALA A 35 -38.99 13.37 3.41
C ALA A 35 -37.86 14.05 2.60
N GLN A 36 -36.66 13.46 2.62
CA GLN A 36 -35.50 13.91 1.86
C GLN A 36 -35.50 13.45 0.39
N GLY A 37 -36.52 12.71 -0.06
CA GLY A 37 -36.54 12.08 -1.39
C GLY A 37 -35.57 10.90 -1.52
N GLY A 38 -35.05 10.69 -2.73
CA GLY A 38 -34.08 9.62 -3.03
C GLY A 38 -34.71 8.35 -3.61
N PHE A 39 -35.86 7.92 -3.11
CA PHE A 39 -36.62 6.80 -3.69
C PHE A 39 -38.12 6.85 -3.39
N THR A 40 -38.90 6.06 -4.13
CA THR A 40 -40.28 5.68 -3.80
C THR A 40 -40.43 4.17 -3.80
N ILE A 41 -41.28 3.61 -2.96
CA ILE A 41 -41.62 2.17 -2.95
C ILE A 41 -42.99 1.94 -2.31
N LYS A 42 -43.70 0.89 -2.69
CA LYS A 42 -44.94 0.48 -2.02
C LYS A 42 -44.62 -0.33 -0.77
N PHE A 43 -45.26 -0.03 0.35
CA PHE A 43 -45.27 -0.93 1.52
C PHE A 43 -46.71 -1.41 1.77
N PRO A 44 -46.97 -2.45 2.57
CA PRO A 44 -48.34 -2.83 2.96
C PRO A 44 -49.06 -1.75 3.80
N GLN A 45 -48.30 -0.94 4.52
CA GLN A 45 -48.74 0.19 5.34
C GLN A 45 -47.60 1.22 5.39
N ALA A 46 -47.80 2.38 6.03
CA ALA A 46 -46.71 3.32 6.25
C ALA A 46 -45.55 2.64 7.03
N PRO A 47 -44.31 2.64 6.50
CA PRO A 47 -43.21 1.95 7.16
C PRO A 47 -42.73 2.71 8.40
N ASN A 48 -42.24 1.97 9.39
CA ASN A 48 -41.40 2.53 10.44
C ASN A 48 -40.07 2.98 9.84
N GLN A 49 -39.56 4.13 10.26
CA GLN A 49 -38.34 4.73 9.75
C GLN A 49 -37.35 4.94 10.89
N SER A 50 -36.15 4.41 10.75
CA SER A 50 -35.08 4.59 11.73
C SER A 50 -33.73 4.73 11.04
N ILE A 51 -32.77 5.29 11.76
CA ILE A 51 -31.36 5.26 11.37
C ILE A 51 -30.60 4.46 12.42
N ASP A 52 -29.93 3.41 11.97
CA ASP A 52 -29.06 2.60 12.80
C ASP A 52 -27.63 3.12 12.71
N ASN A 53 -27.17 3.70 13.82
CA ASN A 53 -25.83 4.26 13.98
C ASN A 53 -24.90 3.34 14.79
N THR A 54 -25.30 2.09 15.05
CA THR A 54 -24.52 1.13 15.85
C THR A 54 -23.56 0.28 15.01
N ASN A 55 -23.50 0.51 13.70
CA ASN A 55 -22.63 -0.25 12.79
C ASN A 55 -21.14 -0.06 13.13
N ASN A 56 -20.37 -1.15 13.10
CA ASN A 56 -18.93 -1.15 13.39
C ASN A 56 -18.10 -0.24 12.47
N ASP A 57 -18.61 0.08 11.28
CA ASP A 57 -17.95 0.99 10.34
C ASP A 57 -18.24 2.48 10.60
N GLY A 58 -19.06 2.80 11.61
CA GLY A 58 -19.42 4.17 11.97
C GLY A 58 -20.33 4.87 10.94
N ILE A 59 -20.87 4.13 9.96
CA ILE A 59 -21.75 4.68 8.93
C ILE A 59 -23.20 4.33 9.26
N GLY A 60 -24.03 5.35 9.44
CA GLY A 60 -25.46 5.20 9.65
C GLY A 60 -26.17 4.49 8.49
N ARG A 61 -27.10 3.59 8.80
CA ARG A 61 -27.94 2.86 7.84
C ARG A 61 -29.41 3.21 8.08
N TRP A 62 -30.06 3.78 7.07
CA TRP A 62 -31.50 4.00 7.10
C TRP A 62 -32.25 2.68 6.95
N GLN A 63 -33.30 2.49 7.74
CA GLN A 63 -34.14 1.30 7.76
C GLN A 63 -35.60 1.71 7.62
N TYR A 64 -36.31 1.03 6.73
CA TYR A 64 -37.73 1.23 6.44
C TYR A 64 -38.43 -0.12 6.51
N GLU A 65 -39.29 -0.31 7.51
CA GLU A 65 -39.84 -1.63 7.84
C GLU A 65 -41.36 -1.59 7.92
N ALA A 66 -42.01 -2.61 7.37
CA ALA A 66 -43.44 -2.83 7.57
C ALA A 66 -43.76 -4.32 7.55
N ALA A 67 -44.80 -4.71 8.28
CA ALA A 67 -45.38 -6.05 8.20
C ALA A 67 -46.83 -5.96 7.72
N ASP A 68 -47.23 -6.91 6.88
CA ASP A 68 -48.62 -7.11 6.54
C ASP A 68 -49.31 -7.88 7.68
N LYS A 69 -50.25 -7.21 8.37
CA LYS A 69 -50.93 -7.78 9.54
C LYS A 69 -51.82 -8.98 9.23
N ILE A 70 -52.20 -9.20 7.97
CA ILE A 70 -53.11 -10.27 7.57
C ILE A 70 -52.37 -11.59 7.38
N ASN A 71 -51.26 -11.56 6.63
CA ASN A 71 -50.50 -12.77 6.27
C ASN A 71 -49.17 -12.91 7.05
N GLY A 72 -48.75 -11.87 7.77
CA GLY A 72 -47.49 -11.86 8.53
C GLY A 72 -46.25 -11.67 7.67
N ASP A 73 -46.38 -11.32 6.39
CA ASP A 73 -45.25 -11.08 5.50
C ASP A 73 -44.52 -9.78 5.91
N GLY A 74 -43.19 -9.85 5.98
CA GLY A 74 -42.33 -8.71 6.32
C GLY A 74 -41.77 -8.02 5.07
N TYR A 75 -41.60 -6.71 5.13
CA TYR A 75 -41.05 -5.87 4.06
C TYR A 75 -40.00 -4.93 4.64
N LEU A 76 -38.85 -4.84 3.98
CA LEU A 76 -37.68 -4.11 4.44
C LEU A 76 -37.02 -3.36 3.29
N LEU A 77 -36.66 -2.10 3.53
CA LEU A 77 -35.68 -1.39 2.73
C LEU A 77 -34.58 -0.84 3.63
N LEU A 78 -33.33 -1.17 3.31
CA LEU A 78 -32.14 -0.58 3.91
C LEU A 78 -31.47 0.33 2.89
N LYS A 79 -30.98 1.48 3.35
CA LYS A 79 -30.16 2.38 2.54
C LYS A 79 -28.92 2.79 3.32
N LYS A 80 -27.74 2.63 2.71
CA LYS A 80 -26.44 3.02 3.28
C LYS A 80 -25.61 3.81 2.28
N SER A 81 -24.97 4.88 2.72
CA SER A 81 -24.12 5.73 1.88
C SER A 81 -22.65 5.50 2.21
N VAL A 82 -21.94 4.79 1.33
CA VAL A 82 -20.54 4.39 1.54
C VAL A 82 -19.63 5.18 0.59
N TYR A 83 -18.71 5.96 1.17
CA TYR A 83 -17.74 6.75 0.41
C TYR A 83 -16.34 6.18 0.54
N ASN A 84 -15.68 6.05 -0.60
CA ASN A 84 -14.29 5.66 -0.71
C ASN A 84 -13.65 6.38 -1.91
N PHE A 85 -12.72 7.29 -1.62
CA PHE A 85 -12.03 8.07 -2.64
C PHE A 85 -10.67 7.50 -3.04
N ARG A 86 -10.28 6.36 -2.46
CA ARG A 86 -8.98 5.73 -2.67
C ARG A 86 -9.00 4.65 -3.74
N PHE A 87 -10.12 3.95 -3.92
CA PHE A 87 -10.29 2.93 -4.95
C PHE A 87 -11.76 2.77 -5.32
N LEU A 88 -12.01 2.16 -6.48
CA LEU A 88 -13.32 1.70 -6.91
C LEU A 88 -13.25 0.17 -6.98
N GLU A 89 -14.27 -0.49 -6.44
CA GLU A 89 -14.36 -1.95 -6.41
C GLU A 89 -15.39 -2.42 -7.45
N GLU A 90 -15.19 -3.62 -8.00
CA GLU A 90 -16.09 -4.20 -8.98
C GLU A 90 -17.51 -4.31 -8.44
N ASP A 91 -18.50 -3.92 -9.22
CA ASP A 91 -19.91 -3.92 -8.80
C ASP A 91 -20.39 -5.33 -8.43
N SER A 92 -19.93 -6.36 -9.15
CA SER A 92 -20.24 -7.76 -8.85
C SER A 92 -19.73 -8.19 -7.49
N PHE A 93 -18.54 -7.71 -7.08
CA PHE A 93 -17.99 -8.01 -5.77
C PHE A 93 -18.68 -7.18 -4.68
N ASN A 94 -18.92 -5.89 -4.89
CA ASN A 94 -19.65 -5.05 -3.94
C ASN A 94 -21.06 -5.59 -3.68
N LEU A 95 -21.80 -6.02 -4.71
CA LEU A 95 -23.11 -6.67 -4.53
C LEU A 95 -23.01 -7.96 -3.73
N LYS A 96 -21.97 -8.78 -3.97
CA LYS A 96 -21.68 -9.99 -3.19
C LYS A 96 -21.34 -9.65 -1.73
N LEU A 97 -20.63 -8.56 -1.48
CA LEU A 97 -20.29 -8.11 -0.13
C LEU A 97 -21.53 -7.66 0.64
N VAL A 98 -22.46 -6.95 -0.03
CA VAL A 98 -23.75 -6.56 0.56
C VAL A 98 -24.60 -7.79 0.88
N GLU A 99 -24.70 -8.72 -0.06
CA GLU A 99 -25.37 -10.01 0.14
C GLU A 99 -24.77 -10.75 1.35
N GLU A 100 -23.44 -10.85 1.42
CA GLU A 100 -22.74 -11.50 2.52
C GLU A 100 -23.01 -10.82 3.86
N SER A 101 -22.99 -9.48 3.90
CA SER A 101 -23.27 -8.70 5.11
C SER A 101 -24.74 -8.81 5.56
N PHE A 102 -25.67 -9.07 4.63
CA PHE A 102 -27.08 -9.23 4.95
C PHE A 102 -27.41 -10.65 5.41
N ARG A 103 -26.64 -11.64 4.97
CA ARG A 103 -26.81 -13.04 5.34
C ARG A 103 -26.15 -13.31 6.68
N SER A 104 -26.88 -13.96 7.59
CA SER A 104 -26.29 -14.50 8.81
C SER A 104 -26.26 -16.03 8.73
N PRO A 105 -25.11 -16.67 8.97
CA PRO A 105 -25.01 -18.13 8.97
C PRO A 105 -25.87 -18.79 10.06
N ASP A 106 -26.33 -18.03 11.07
CA ASP A 106 -27.18 -18.54 12.14
C ASP A 106 -28.62 -18.76 11.67
N TYR A 107 -29.13 -17.92 10.76
CA TYR A 107 -30.54 -17.94 10.33
C TYR A 107 -30.75 -18.52 8.93
N TYR A 108 -29.77 -18.41 8.04
CA TYR A 108 -29.90 -18.83 6.65
C TYR A 108 -29.52 -20.31 6.47
N ASP A 109 -30.28 -21.03 5.64
CA ASP A 109 -30.06 -22.45 5.31
C ASP A 109 -29.51 -22.57 3.88
N LYS A 110 -30.34 -22.27 2.87
CA LYS A 110 -30.02 -22.55 1.47
C LYS A 110 -30.42 -21.43 0.53
N GLN A 111 -29.50 -21.09 -0.37
CA GLN A 111 -29.76 -20.21 -1.50
C GLN A 111 -30.48 -20.96 -2.61
N LEU A 112 -31.66 -20.45 -2.99
CA LEU A 112 -32.54 -21.02 -4.02
C LEU A 112 -32.40 -20.30 -5.36
N LEU A 113 -32.13 -19.00 -5.33
CA LEU A 113 -31.90 -18.17 -6.50
C LEU A 113 -30.80 -17.15 -6.19
N ARG A 114 -29.94 -16.91 -7.19
CA ARG A 114 -28.99 -15.80 -7.19
C ARG A 114 -28.73 -15.35 -8.62
N LYS A 115 -29.13 -14.12 -8.96
CA LYS A 115 -29.06 -13.58 -10.31
C LYS A 115 -28.49 -12.17 -10.31
N LEU A 116 -27.30 -12.01 -10.90
CA LEU A 116 -26.77 -10.70 -11.25
C LEU A 116 -27.53 -10.15 -12.45
N SER A 117 -27.93 -8.89 -12.38
CA SER A 117 -28.75 -8.21 -13.37
C SER A 117 -28.49 -6.70 -13.35
N SER A 118 -29.28 -5.96 -14.13
CA SER A 118 -29.32 -4.51 -14.08
C SER A 118 -30.75 -4.08 -13.77
N PHE A 119 -30.92 -3.19 -12.80
CA PHE A 119 -32.21 -2.59 -12.45
C PHE A 119 -32.18 -1.11 -12.81
N LYS A 120 -32.95 -0.73 -13.84
CA LYS A 120 -32.98 0.65 -14.36
C LYS A 120 -31.59 1.19 -14.71
N GLY A 121 -30.72 0.30 -15.22
CA GLY A 121 -29.34 0.57 -15.60
C GLY A 121 -28.33 0.53 -14.45
N TYR A 122 -28.74 0.26 -13.20
CA TYR A 122 -27.84 0.10 -12.07
C TYR A 122 -27.52 -1.37 -11.79
N PRO A 123 -26.30 -1.69 -11.31
CA PRO A 123 -25.95 -3.03 -10.88
C PRO A 123 -26.93 -3.56 -9.84
N CYS A 124 -27.41 -4.78 -10.09
CA CYS A 124 -28.43 -5.41 -9.27
C CYS A 124 -28.08 -6.88 -9.02
N LEU A 125 -28.40 -7.35 -7.82
CA LEU A 125 -28.34 -8.77 -7.46
C LEU A 125 -29.66 -9.17 -6.81
N ASP A 126 -30.40 -10.06 -7.47
CA ASP A 126 -31.62 -10.66 -6.95
C ASP A 126 -31.30 -12.02 -6.32
N VAL A 127 -31.78 -12.25 -5.09
CA VAL A 127 -31.61 -13.51 -4.37
C VAL A 127 -32.91 -14.01 -3.78
N LYS A 128 -33.04 -15.33 -3.67
CA LYS A 128 -34.07 -15.99 -2.87
C LYS A 128 -33.43 -17.05 -2.02
N GLU A 129 -33.70 -17.01 -0.73
CA GLU A 129 -33.07 -17.79 0.31
C GLU A 129 -34.14 -18.49 1.15
N LYS A 130 -33.83 -19.72 1.57
CA LYS A 130 -34.58 -20.43 2.60
C LYS A 130 -33.87 -20.23 3.93
N LEU A 131 -34.63 -19.92 4.98
CA LEU A 131 -34.16 -19.82 6.35
C LEU A 131 -34.28 -21.16 7.08
N LYS A 132 -33.54 -21.32 8.17
CA LYS A 132 -33.52 -22.57 8.97
C LYS A 132 -34.86 -22.86 9.65
N ASP A 133 -35.67 -21.84 9.91
CA ASP A 133 -37.04 -22.00 10.44
C ASP A 133 -38.07 -22.42 9.35
N GLY A 134 -37.61 -22.61 8.11
CA GLY A 134 -38.43 -23.01 6.97
C GLY A 134 -39.09 -21.84 6.22
N SER A 135 -38.95 -20.61 6.70
CA SER A 135 -39.43 -19.41 6.00
C SER A 135 -38.46 -18.98 4.88
N PHE A 136 -38.85 -17.95 4.12
CA PHE A 136 -38.15 -17.54 2.90
C PHE A 136 -37.92 -16.03 2.89
N VAL A 137 -36.74 -15.63 2.42
CA VAL A 137 -36.39 -14.24 2.16
C VAL A 137 -36.10 -14.08 0.67
N SER A 138 -36.76 -13.11 0.04
CA SER A 138 -36.38 -12.61 -1.27
C SER A 138 -35.73 -11.25 -1.09
N ALA A 139 -34.58 -11.00 -1.71
CA ALA A 139 -33.89 -9.72 -1.59
C ALA A 139 -33.33 -9.25 -2.93
N ARG A 140 -33.30 -7.93 -3.11
CA ARG A 140 -32.73 -7.21 -4.24
C ARG A 140 -31.71 -6.22 -3.69
N TYR A 141 -30.45 -6.38 -4.09
CA TYR A 141 -29.35 -5.49 -3.76
C TYR A 141 -29.06 -4.58 -4.94
N ILE A 142 -28.94 -3.27 -4.73
CA ILE A 142 -28.71 -2.28 -5.80
C ILE A 142 -27.62 -1.30 -5.39
N ILE A 143 -26.72 -0.97 -6.32
CA ILE A 143 -25.69 0.06 -6.13
C ILE A 143 -25.97 1.23 -7.07
N LYS A 144 -26.07 2.44 -6.51
CA LYS A 144 -26.23 3.71 -7.24
C LYS A 144 -25.19 4.71 -6.75
N GLY A 145 -24.02 4.68 -7.38
CA GLY A 145 -22.85 5.46 -6.94
C GLY A 145 -22.48 5.10 -5.51
N PRO A 146 -22.36 6.06 -4.57
CA PRO A 146 -22.07 5.75 -3.18
C PRO A 146 -23.26 5.15 -2.40
N GLN A 147 -24.43 5.00 -3.02
CA GLN A 147 -25.67 4.58 -2.35
C GLN A 147 -25.94 3.10 -2.56
N TYR A 148 -26.05 2.36 -1.45
CA TYR A 148 -26.31 0.93 -1.40
C TYR A 148 -27.72 0.70 -0.86
N TYR A 149 -28.49 -0.11 -1.58
CA TYR A 149 -29.87 -0.45 -1.23
C TYR A 149 -30.00 -1.95 -1.03
N VAL A 150 -30.66 -2.34 0.05
CA VAL A 150 -31.20 -3.70 0.24
C VAL A 150 -32.70 -3.58 0.29
N ILE A 151 -33.40 -4.22 -0.64
CA ILE A 151 -34.85 -4.32 -0.63
C ILE A 151 -35.17 -5.78 -0.37
N ALA A 152 -35.87 -6.11 0.70
CA ALA A 152 -36.13 -7.49 1.08
C ALA A 152 -37.58 -7.70 1.51
N ALA A 153 -38.07 -8.93 1.29
CA ALA A 153 -39.36 -9.37 1.77
C ALA A 153 -39.25 -10.78 2.34
N HIS A 154 -39.96 -11.01 3.44
CA HIS A 154 -40.00 -12.27 4.18
C HIS A 154 -41.40 -12.88 4.13
N SER A 155 -41.48 -14.19 3.95
CA SER A 155 -42.75 -14.94 4.04
C SER A 155 -42.53 -16.36 4.55
N LYS A 156 -43.55 -16.90 5.24
CA LYS A 156 -43.65 -18.35 5.50
C LYS A 156 -44.09 -19.13 4.26
N ASN A 157 -44.66 -18.48 3.25
CA ASN A 157 -45.12 -19.12 2.02
C ASN A 157 -44.02 -19.12 0.95
N ALA A 158 -43.47 -20.29 0.64
CA ALA A 158 -42.44 -20.49 -0.39
C ALA A 158 -42.82 -19.95 -1.78
N LYS A 159 -44.12 -19.95 -2.10
CA LYS A 159 -44.68 -19.54 -3.40
C LYS A 159 -45.14 -18.08 -3.43
N LYS A 160 -44.98 -17.32 -2.34
CA LYS A 160 -45.32 -15.90 -2.32
C LYS A 160 -44.52 -15.15 -3.38
N ASP A 161 -45.23 -14.38 -4.19
CA ASP A 161 -44.66 -13.49 -5.17
C ASP A 161 -44.60 -12.07 -4.61
N PHE A 162 -43.42 -11.47 -4.66
CA PHE A 162 -43.13 -10.12 -4.21
C PHE A 162 -42.71 -9.19 -5.37
N SER A 163 -42.91 -9.61 -6.63
CA SER A 163 -42.54 -8.82 -7.80
C SER A 163 -43.18 -7.42 -7.78
N SER A 164 -44.44 -7.31 -7.36
CA SER A 164 -45.12 -6.01 -7.20
C SER A 164 -44.44 -5.07 -6.20
N TYR A 165 -43.82 -5.60 -5.14
CA TYR A 165 -43.03 -4.84 -4.17
C TYR A 165 -41.72 -4.37 -4.80
N PHE A 166 -40.92 -5.31 -5.34
CA PHE A 166 -39.62 -5.00 -5.91
C PHE A 166 -39.69 -4.08 -7.13
N ASP A 167 -40.70 -4.24 -7.98
CA ASP A 167 -40.86 -3.46 -9.21
C ASP A 167 -41.45 -2.06 -8.93
N SER A 168 -42.08 -1.87 -7.76
CA SER A 168 -42.55 -0.54 -7.33
C SER A 168 -41.42 0.42 -6.96
N PHE A 169 -40.22 -0.10 -6.69
CA PHE A 169 -39.08 0.71 -6.29
C PHE A 169 -38.61 1.63 -7.43
N ASN A 170 -38.56 2.94 -7.18
CA ASN A 170 -38.09 3.95 -8.12
C ASN A 170 -37.12 4.91 -7.43
N PHE A 171 -36.11 5.38 -8.15
CA PHE A 171 -35.26 6.47 -7.66
C PHE A 171 -35.96 7.81 -7.89
N THR A 172 -35.84 8.71 -6.93
CA THR A 172 -36.29 10.11 -7.03
C THR A 172 -35.17 11.05 -6.66
N PRO A 173 -35.17 12.31 -7.15
CA PRO A 173 -34.21 13.31 -6.71
C PRO A 173 -34.26 13.52 -5.19
N TYR A 174 -33.13 13.89 -4.60
CA TYR A 174 -33.10 14.37 -3.22
C TYR A 174 -33.68 15.78 -3.12
N VAL A 175 -34.29 16.06 -1.97
CA VAL A 175 -34.84 17.37 -1.63
C VAL A 175 -33.92 18.05 -0.62
N TYR A 176 -33.43 19.23 -0.98
CA TYR A 176 -32.57 20.06 -0.14
C TYR A 176 -33.24 21.38 0.18
N THR A 177 -32.83 21.98 1.30
CA THR A 177 -33.09 23.40 1.57
C THR A 177 -32.35 24.29 0.57
N ASN A 178 -32.70 25.57 0.51
CA ASN A 178 -32.01 26.51 -0.37
C ASN A 178 -30.53 26.65 0.03
N SER A 179 -29.65 26.63 -0.98
CA SER A 179 -28.21 26.86 -0.76
C SER A 179 -27.96 28.27 -0.24
N LYS A 180 -27.03 28.41 0.71
CA LYS A 180 -26.55 29.69 1.22
C LYS A 180 -25.07 29.84 0.89
N LEU A 181 -24.61 31.09 0.76
CA LEU A 181 -23.18 31.38 0.63
C LEU A 181 -22.47 31.05 1.94
N TYR A 182 -21.60 30.06 1.88
CA TYR A 182 -20.68 29.69 2.95
C TYR A 182 -19.31 30.30 2.67
N ILE A 183 -18.74 30.95 3.68
CA ILE A 183 -17.42 31.58 3.62
C ILE A 183 -16.58 30.96 4.73
N ASP A 184 -15.49 30.29 4.35
CA ASP A 184 -14.52 29.77 5.31
C ASP A 184 -13.26 30.64 5.29
N THR A 185 -13.01 31.33 6.40
CA THR A 185 -11.84 32.20 6.56
C THR A 185 -10.59 31.47 7.01
N PHE A 186 -10.72 30.23 7.52
CA PHE A 186 -9.60 29.40 8.00
C PHE A 186 -8.92 28.63 6.88
N ILE A 187 -9.71 28.12 5.94
CA ILE A 187 -9.22 27.41 4.74
C ILE A 187 -9.50 28.19 3.46
N HIS A 188 -9.84 29.48 3.54
CA HIS A 188 -9.79 30.48 2.46
C HIS A 188 -10.60 30.19 1.20
N PHE A 189 -11.87 29.80 1.34
CA PHE A 189 -12.76 29.60 0.19
C PHE A 189 -14.20 30.08 0.44
N THR A 190 -14.98 30.13 -0.63
CA THR A 190 -16.42 30.36 -0.63
C THR A 190 -17.13 29.31 -1.48
N ALA A 191 -18.34 28.89 -1.08
CA ALA A 191 -19.20 28.01 -1.89
C ALA A 191 -20.68 28.19 -1.50
N LEU A 192 -21.60 27.97 -2.44
CA LEU A 192 -23.03 27.82 -2.19
C LEU A 192 -23.31 26.39 -1.73
N THR A 193 -23.95 26.23 -0.58
CA THR A 193 -24.26 24.92 -0.03
C THR A 193 -25.54 24.94 0.81
N PRO A 194 -26.39 23.91 0.74
CA PRO A 194 -27.50 23.69 1.68
C PRO A 194 -27.04 22.94 2.95
N VAL A 195 -25.83 22.37 2.93
CA VAL A 195 -25.21 21.63 4.03
C VAL A 195 -24.13 22.50 4.64
N ILE A 196 -24.29 22.87 5.91
CA ILE A 196 -23.29 23.65 6.66
C ILE A 196 -22.74 22.73 7.78
N PRO A 197 -21.41 22.57 7.90
CA PRO A 197 -20.83 21.76 8.97
C PRO A 197 -21.20 22.34 10.35
N ASP A 198 -21.63 21.48 11.26
CA ASP A 198 -21.87 21.84 12.66
C ASP A 198 -20.53 21.81 13.40
N LEU A 199 -19.81 22.93 13.40
CA LEU A 199 -18.52 23.09 14.08
C LEU A 199 -18.55 24.34 14.95
N ASP A 200 -18.31 24.14 16.24
CA ASP A 200 -18.06 25.22 17.19
C ASP A 200 -16.80 26.00 16.75
N GLN A 201 -16.95 27.32 16.55
CA GLN A 201 -15.88 28.19 16.06
C GLN A 201 -14.72 28.33 17.06
N ASP A 202 -14.99 28.29 18.37
CA ASP A 202 -13.96 28.39 19.41
C ASP A 202 -13.16 27.09 19.51
N TYR A 203 -13.82 25.94 19.36
CA TYR A 203 -13.16 24.64 19.30
C TYR A 203 -12.24 24.55 18.08
N ARG A 204 -12.71 25.02 16.92
CA ARG A 204 -11.91 25.08 15.69
C ARG A 204 -10.71 26.02 15.83
N GLY A 205 -10.89 27.17 16.48
CA GLY A 205 -9.80 28.10 16.80
C GLY A 205 -8.73 27.47 17.69
N LYS A 206 -9.13 26.77 18.76
CA LYS A 206 -8.21 26.07 19.67
C LYS A 206 -7.45 24.93 19.00
N LEU A 207 -8.11 24.13 18.16
CA LEU A 207 -7.47 23.05 17.41
C LEU A 207 -6.36 23.58 16.48
N GLU A 208 -6.61 24.71 15.81
CA GLU A 208 -5.60 25.33 14.94
C GLU A 208 -4.44 25.93 15.73
N GLN A 209 -4.72 26.58 16.87
CA GLN A 209 -3.67 27.08 17.75
C GLN A 209 -2.75 25.95 18.22
N VAL A 210 -3.32 24.83 18.68
CA VAL A 210 -2.55 23.65 19.09
C VAL A 210 -1.78 23.06 17.91
N SER A 211 -2.37 22.99 16.72
CA SER A 211 -1.70 22.51 15.50
C SER A 211 -0.49 23.38 15.12
N GLN A 212 -0.63 24.71 15.19
CA GLN A 212 0.45 25.66 14.95
C GLN A 212 1.55 25.53 16.01
N GLU A 213 1.20 25.55 17.29
CA GLU A 213 2.14 25.43 18.41
C GLU A 213 2.92 24.10 18.36
N VAL A 214 2.25 22.99 18.03
CA VAL A 214 2.90 21.68 17.84
C VAL A 214 3.88 21.72 16.66
N SER A 215 3.50 22.33 15.54
CA SER A 215 4.37 22.46 14.36
C SER A 215 5.59 23.35 14.59
N GLU A 216 5.49 24.29 15.53
CA GLU A 216 6.55 25.22 15.91
C GLU A 216 7.41 24.72 17.08
N SER A 217 6.97 23.67 17.78
CA SER A 217 7.68 23.11 18.94
C SER A 217 9.06 22.51 18.60
N LYS A 218 10.02 22.67 19.51
CA LYS A 218 11.39 22.14 19.38
C LYS A 218 11.46 20.61 19.40
N VAL A 219 10.53 19.94 20.08
CA VAL A 219 10.48 18.47 20.21
C VAL A 219 10.04 17.81 18.90
N TYR A 220 9.19 18.47 18.10
CA TYR A 220 8.80 18.00 16.77
C TYR A 220 9.71 18.52 15.64
N ALA A 221 10.68 19.40 15.93
CA ALA A 221 11.63 19.90 14.94
C ALA A 221 12.55 18.81 14.35
N SER A 222 12.67 17.65 15.00
CA SER A 222 13.39 16.48 14.49
C SER A 222 12.57 15.65 13.48
N TYR A 223 11.24 15.85 13.40
CA TYR A 223 10.34 15.15 12.49
C TYR A 223 9.82 16.12 11.42
N ASN A 224 10.46 16.13 10.24
CA ASN A 224 10.05 16.77 8.98
C ASN A 224 8.86 17.75 9.04
N SER A 225 9.10 18.96 9.56
CA SER A 225 8.11 20.05 9.69
C SER A 225 8.04 20.98 8.46
N TYR A 226 8.77 20.69 7.38
CA TYR A 226 8.82 21.58 6.21
C TYR A 226 7.49 21.66 5.46
N TRP A 227 6.81 20.52 5.29
CA TRP A 227 5.51 20.43 4.60
C TRP A 227 4.35 20.63 5.59
N PRO A 228 3.56 21.71 5.48
CA PRO A 228 2.34 21.85 6.27
C PRO A 228 1.40 20.68 6.03
N LYS A 229 0.77 20.19 7.11
CA LYS A 229 -0.27 19.15 7.00
C LYS A 229 -1.46 19.69 6.21
N ASN A 230 -2.05 18.80 5.42
CA ASN A 230 -3.30 19.07 4.73
C ASN A 230 -4.43 19.37 5.71
N ARG A 231 -5.22 20.41 5.41
CA ARG A 231 -6.48 20.69 6.08
C ARG A 231 -7.61 20.05 5.31
N ASN A 232 -8.57 19.45 6.01
CA ASN A 232 -9.71 18.78 5.38
C ASN A 232 -11.03 19.37 5.91
N ALA A 233 -12.03 19.47 5.05
CA ALA A 233 -13.40 19.78 5.40
C ALA A 233 -14.36 18.83 4.68
N PHE A 234 -15.43 18.43 5.37
CA PHE A 234 -16.47 17.55 4.82
C PHE A 234 -17.82 18.23 4.95
N PHE A 235 -18.53 18.30 3.83
CA PHE A 235 -19.91 18.76 3.75
C PHE A 235 -20.77 17.53 3.51
N LYS A 236 -21.33 16.97 4.58
CA LYS A 236 -22.13 15.74 4.53
C LYS A 236 -23.56 16.02 4.98
N SER A 237 -24.54 15.61 4.19
CA SER A 237 -25.94 15.62 4.61
C SER A 237 -26.28 14.33 5.34
N ASP A 238 -26.73 14.41 6.58
CA ASP A 238 -27.11 13.21 7.35
C ASP A 238 -28.40 12.56 6.83
N SER A 239 -29.31 13.35 6.23
CA SER A 239 -30.57 12.85 5.69
C SER A 239 -30.40 12.10 4.36
N THR A 240 -29.59 12.64 3.45
CA THR A 240 -29.38 12.04 2.10
C THR A 240 -28.15 11.15 2.03
N GLY A 241 -27.17 11.38 2.91
CA GLY A 241 -25.85 10.78 2.87
C GLY A 241 -24.97 11.32 1.74
N GLU A 242 -25.38 12.37 1.02
CA GLU A 242 -24.50 13.00 0.01
C GLU A 242 -23.35 13.77 0.67
N MET A 243 -22.17 13.75 0.04
CA MET A 243 -20.95 14.35 0.59
C MET A 243 -20.10 15.06 -0.46
N VAL A 244 -19.54 16.21 -0.08
CA VAL A 244 -18.36 16.82 -0.72
C VAL A 244 -17.20 16.84 0.28
N GLY A 245 -16.06 16.29 -0.11
CA GLY A 245 -14.80 16.45 0.60
C GLY A 245 -13.98 17.58 -0.02
N LEU A 246 -13.29 18.34 0.83
CA LEU A 246 -12.34 19.38 0.44
C LEU A 246 -11.03 19.14 1.20
N THR A 247 -9.93 19.04 0.47
CA THR A 247 -8.58 19.03 1.01
C THR A 247 -7.85 20.29 0.56
N VAL A 248 -7.13 20.94 1.47
CA VAL A 248 -6.32 22.13 1.17
C VAL A 248 -4.86 21.87 1.57
N GLN A 249 -3.97 21.89 0.59
CA GLN A 249 -2.52 21.86 0.77
C GLN A 249 -1.97 23.28 0.69
N HIS A 250 -1.33 23.73 1.75
CA HIS A 250 -0.53 24.96 1.76
C HIS A 250 0.91 24.60 1.43
N TYR A 251 1.44 25.08 0.30
CA TYR A 251 2.82 24.83 -0.08
C TYR A 251 3.78 25.73 0.71
N PRO A 252 4.94 25.20 1.16
CA PRO A 252 5.91 25.92 1.96
C PRO A 252 6.43 27.22 1.31
N GLN A 253 6.92 28.14 2.15
CA GLN A 253 7.41 29.45 1.72
C GLN A 253 8.44 29.39 0.59
N TYR A 254 9.33 28.39 0.55
CA TYR A 254 10.38 28.27 -0.47
C TYR A 254 10.11 27.17 -1.51
N TYR A 255 8.91 26.57 -1.49
CA TYR A 255 8.56 25.52 -2.44
C TYR A 255 8.40 26.09 -3.84
N TYR A 256 9.24 25.65 -4.77
CA TYR A 256 9.28 26.17 -6.13
C TYR A 256 9.02 25.06 -7.15
N VAL A 257 8.08 25.33 -8.05
CA VAL A 257 7.76 24.47 -9.17
C VAL A 257 8.54 24.92 -10.40
N LYS A 258 9.56 24.14 -10.77
CA LYS A 258 10.41 24.40 -11.94
C LYS A 258 9.72 24.14 -13.28
N ASP A 259 8.78 23.19 -13.31
CA ASP A 259 8.13 22.71 -14.51
C ASP A 259 6.64 22.55 -14.21
N SER A 260 5.84 23.50 -14.70
CA SER A 260 4.40 23.49 -14.46
C SER A 260 3.71 22.28 -15.09
N THR A 261 4.22 21.79 -16.21
CA THR A 261 3.64 20.63 -16.91
C THR A 261 3.85 19.38 -16.07
N LYS A 262 5.07 19.15 -15.57
CA LYS A 262 5.37 18.02 -14.67
C LYS A 262 4.62 18.10 -13.35
N PHE A 263 4.46 19.31 -12.80
CA PHE A 263 3.65 19.52 -11.61
C PHE A 263 2.21 19.07 -11.84
N TRP A 264 1.55 19.58 -12.88
CA TRP A 264 0.16 19.21 -13.16
C TRP A 264 -0.04 17.75 -13.59
N SER A 265 0.96 17.13 -14.22
CA SER A 265 0.91 15.69 -14.48
C SER A 265 1.06 14.88 -13.20
N GLY A 266 1.99 15.28 -12.31
CA GLY A 266 2.19 14.63 -11.00
C GLY A 266 0.96 14.71 -10.11
N GLU A 267 0.32 15.89 -10.02
CA GLU A 267 -0.94 16.07 -9.28
C GLU A 267 -2.07 15.15 -9.77
N LEU A 268 -2.05 14.72 -11.04
CA LEU A 268 -3.00 13.73 -11.55
C LEU A 268 -2.54 12.29 -11.28
N GLU A 269 -1.26 12.03 -11.48
CA GLU A 269 -0.64 10.71 -11.33
C GLU A 269 -0.67 10.20 -9.90
N ASP A 270 -0.67 11.08 -8.89
CA ASP A 270 -0.85 10.71 -7.48
C ASP A 270 -2.17 9.97 -7.20
N TYR A 271 -3.21 10.21 -8.02
CA TYR A 271 -4.47 9.47 -7.92
C TYR A 271 -4.48 8.13 -8.68
N LEU A 272 -3.56 7.95 -9.62
CA LEU A 272 -3.51 6.81 -10.54
C LEU A 272 -2.45 5.78 -10.16
N SER A 273 -1.29 6.23 -9.64
CA SER A 273 -0.07 5.44 -9.40
C SER A 273 -0.23 4.28 -8.40
N LYS A 274 -1.38 4.17 -7.73
CA LYS A 274 -1.66 3.14 -6.70
C LYS A 274 -2.89 2.26 -7.00
N ASN A 275 -3.58 2.45 -8.14
CA ASN A 275 -4.92 1.85 -8.37
C ASN A 275 -5.18 1.44 -9.82
N ASP A 276 -6.20 0.60 -10.00
CA ASP A 276 -6.74 0.17 -11.30
C ASP A 276 -7.61 1.24 -12.01
N MET A 277 -7.87 2.36 -11.33
CA MET A 277 -8.69 3.47 -11.82
C MET A 277 -8.00 4.24 -12.96
N LYS A 278 -8.82 4.74 -13.89
CA LYS A 278 -8.39 5.55 -15.05
C LYS A 278 -9.15 6.87 -15.12
N VAL A 279 -8.51 7.88 -15.71
CA VAL A 279 -9.15 9.17 -16.00
C VAL A 279 -10.12 9.00 -17.17
N TYR A 280 -11.39 9.27 -16.92
CA TYR A 280 -12.44 9.21 -17.94
C TYR A 280 -12.62 10.55 -18.67
N SER A 281 -12.59 11.65 -17.93
CA SER A 281 -12.67 13.01 -18.47
C SER A 281 -11.76 13.94 -17.69
N LYS A 282 -11.26 14.97 -18.36
CA LYS A 282 -10.43 16.02 -17.75
C LYS A 282 -10.64 17.33 -18.50
N ASP A 283 -10.97 18.38 -17.75
CA ASP A 283 -11.12 19.74 -18.25
C ASP A 283 -10.23 20.67 -17.43
N SER A 284 -9.30 21.34 -18.09
CA SER A 284 -8.42 22.34 -17.47
C SER A 284 -8.97 23.75 -17.62
N PHE A 285 -8.72 24.60 -16.64
CA PHE A 285 -9.22 25.98 -16.63
C PHE A 285 -8.20 26.97 -16.04
N LEU A 286 -8.32 28.22 -16.47
CA LEU A 286 -7.64 29.39 -15.93
C LEU A 286 -8.71 30.47 -15.69
N LEU A 287 -8.82 30.93 -14.46
CA LEU A 287 -9.76 31.94 -14.02
C LEU A 287 -9.01 33.25 -13.69
N ALA A 288 -9.77 34.28 -13.32
CA ALA A 288 -9.21 35.55 -12.85
C ALA A 288 -8.30 35.37 -11.62
N ASN A 289 -7.47 36.38 -11.34
CA ASN A 289 -6.55 36.41 -10.19
C ASN A 289 -5.53 35.25 -10.14
N GLY A 290 -5.23 34.66 -11.31
CA GLY A 290 -4.24 33.59 -11.45
C GLY A 290 -4.68 32.22 -10.92
N VAL A 291 -5.97 32.05 -10.60
CA VAL A 291 -6.52 30.76 -10.17
C VAL A 291 -6.55 29.83 -11.36
N ARG A 292 -5.93 28.65 -11.24
CA ARG A 292 -5.88 27.67 -12.34
C ARG A 292 -6.01 26.26 -11.82
N GLY A 293 -6.48 25.35 -12.65
CA GLY A 293 -6.83 24.04 -12.16
C GLY A 293 -7.36 23.10 -13.22
N PHE A 294 -7.90 21.99 -12.75
CA PHE A 294 -8.59 21.03 -13.61
C PHE A 294 -9.67 20.27 -12.84
N LYS A 295 -10.75 19.93 -13.55
CA LYS A 295 -11.77 18.97 -13.12
C LYS A 295 -11.53 17.66 -13.83
N PHE A 296 -11.73 16.54 -13.15
CA PHE A 296 -11.62 15.23 -13.77
C PHE A 296 -12.46 14.19 -13.05
N THR A 297 -12.80 13.12 -13.77
CA THR A 297 -13.55 11.98 -13.24
C THR A 297 -12.73 10.71 -13.39
N LEU A 298 -12.62 9.95 -12.31
CA LEU A 298 -11.99 8.62 -12.27
C LEU A 298 -13.06 7.54 -12.38
N ARG A 299 -12.74 6.48 -13.13
CA ARG A 299 -13.58 5.27 -13.30
C ARG A 299 -12.73 4.01 -13.24
N ASP A 300 -13.39 2.90 -12.97
CA ASP A 300 -12.86 1.55 -13.13
C ASP A 300 -13.78 0.78 -14.11
N SER A 301 -13.23 -0.10 -14.94
CA SER A 301 -14.02 -0.84 -15.93
C SER A 301 -15.04 -1.81 -15.31
N GLY A 302 -14.79 -2.29 -14.10
CA GLY A 302 -15.68 -3.18 -13.35
C GLY A 302 -16.66 -2.44 -12.43
N SER A 303 -16.62 -1.11 -12.37
CA SER A 303 -17.43 -0.32 -11.45
C SER A 303 -18.28 0.74 -12.16
N SER A 304 -19.56 0.79 -11.83
CA SER A 304 -20.48 1.87 -12.22
C SER A 304 -20.33 3.11 -11.34
N THR A 305 -19.60 3.01 -10.23
CA THR A 305 -19.31 4.13 -9.34
C THR A 305 -18.18 4.98 -9.91
N THR A 306 -18.26 6.30 -9.72
CA THR A 306 -17.26 7.25 -10.22
C THR A 306 -16.77 8.15 -9.09
N ILE A 307 -15.54 8.64 -9.20
CA ILE A 307 -15.00 9.66 -8.29
C ILE A 307 -14.75 10.92 -9.11
N SER A 308 -15.44 12.00 -8.78
CA SER A 308 -15.24 13.31 -9.42
C SER A 308 -14.36 14.19 -8.54
N ARG A 309 -13.36 14.83 -9.14
CA ARG A 309 -12.39 15.68 -8.46
C ARG A 309 -12.25 17.01 -9.17
N MET A 310 -11.92 18.05 -8.40
CA MET A 310 -11.62 19.37 -8.94
C MET A 310 -10.50 20.01 -8.14
N ASN A 311 -9.41 20.34 -8.81
CA ASN A 311 -8.23 20.97 -8.21
C ASN A 311 -8.17 22.44 -8.61
N TYR A 312 -7.94 23.32 -7.64
CA TYR A 312 -7.69 24.74 -7.82
C TYR A 312 -6.37 25.11 -7.18
N LEU A 313 -5.47 25.73 -7.93
CA LEU A 313 -4.28 26.35 -7.40
C LEU A 313 -4.46 27.86 -7.38
N LYS A 314 -4.34 28.46 -6.19
CA LYS A 314 -4.29 29.90 -5.96
C LYS A 314 -3.06 30.21 -5.14
N ASP A 315 -2.13 30.97 -5.73
CA ASP A 315 -0.85 31.31 -5.13
C ASP A 315 -0.09 30.05 -4.68
N ASN A 316 0.01 29.79 -3.37
CA ASN A 316 0.62 28.60 -2.78
C ASN A 316 -0.39 27.70 -2.05
N TYR A 317 -1.67 27.77 -2.41
CA TYR A 317 -2.73 26.90 -1.90
C TYR A 317 -3.31 26.05 -3.03
N MET A 318 -3.25 24.72 -2.87
CA MET A 318 -4.00 23.77 -3.68
C MET A 318 -5.27 23.36 -2.94
N PHE A 319 -6.42 23.55 -3.56
CA PHE A 319 -7.72 23.11 -3.08
C PHE A 319 -8.18 21.95 -3.93
N SER A 320 -8.49 20.83 -3.31
CA SER A 320 -8.90 19.59 -3.96
C SER A 320 -10.27 19.16 -3.47
N LEU A 321 -11.28 19.35 -4.32
CA LEU A 321 -12.64 18.88 -4.07
C LEU A 321 -12.77 17.43 -4.54
N VAL A 322 -13.60 16.66 -3.84
CA VAL A 322 -13.92 15.28 -4.21
C VAL A 322 -15.36 14.91 -3.84
N THR A 323 -16.00 14.13 -4.70
CA THR A 323 -17.28 13.48 -4.43
C THR A 323 -17.38 12.17 -5.22
N MET A 324 -18.36 11.34 -4.87
CA MET A 324 -18.67 10.10 -5.60
C MET A 324 -20.01 10.22 -6.30
N GLY A 325 -20.09 9.63 -7.48
CA GLY A 325 -21.31 9.52 -8.28
C GLY A 325 -21.37 8.18 -8.99
N ASP A 326 -22.09 8.13 -10.09
CA ASP A 326 -22.22 6.95 -10.94
C ASP A 326 -22.06 7.31 -12.43
N THR A 327 -22.05 6.31 -13.31
CA THR A 327 -21.84 6.50 -14.75
C THR A 327 -23.06 7.03 -15.50
N MET A 328 -24.23 7.12 -14.86
CA MET A 328 -25.51 7.38 -15.55
C MET A 328 -26.25 8.65 -15.10
N ASN A 329 -26.10 9.06 -13.84
CA ASN A 329 -26.87 10.16 -13.27
C ASN A 329 -26.18 11.51 -13.34
N LYS A 330 -27.03 12.54 -13.33
CA LYS A 330 -26.64 13.89 -12.95
C LYS A 330 -26.44 13.98 -11.43
N GLN A 331 -25.54 14.86 -11.04
CA GLN A 331 -25.30 15.20 -9.64
C GLN A 331 -26.55 15.86 -9.04
N SER A 332 -26.67 15.83 -7.72
CA SER A 332 -27.76 16.53 -7.04
C SER A 332 -27.52 18.03 -7.01
N SER A 333 -28.58 18.79 -6.70
CA SER A 333 -28.47 20.24 -6.53
C SER A 333 -27.48 20.65 -5.44
N PHE A 334 -27.27 19.83 -4.40
CA PHE A 334 -26.23 20.08 -3.40
C PHE A 334 -24.83 20.01 -4.04
N ILE A 335 -24.51 18.89 -4.68
CA ILE A 335 -23.18 18.65 -5.24
C ILE A 335 -22.88 19.65 -6.37
N ASP A 336 -23.82 19.85 -7.29
CA ASP A 336 -23.68 20.81 -8.39
C ASP A 336 -23.49 22.24 -7.89
N SER A 337 -24.33 22.69 -6.95
CA SER A 337 -24.24 24.03 -6.35
C SER A 337 -22.86 24.25 -5.74
N PHE A 338 -22.35 23.27 -4.97
CA PHE A 338 -21.03 23.37 -4.34
C PHE A 338 -19.90 23.43 -5.38
N PHE A 339 -19.84 22.48 -6.32
CA PHE A 339 -18.75 22.40 -7.31
C PHE A 339 -18.73 23.59 -8.28
N LEU A 340 -19.90 24.09 -8.69
CA LEU A 340 -20.00 25.21 -9.64
C LEU A 340 -19.71 26.56 -9.00
N SER A 341 -20.01 26.74 -7.72
CA SER A 341 -19.83 28.01 -7.01
C SER A 341 -18.55 28.08 -6.17
N PHE A 342 -17.81 26.98 -6.04
CA PHE A 342 -16.57 26.95 -5.27
C PHE A 342 -15.57 27.95 -5.84
N ALA A 343 -15.04 28.82 -4.97
CA ALA A 343 -13.96 29.73 -5.32
C ALA A 343 -13.01 29.92 -4.13
N PRO A 344 -11.69 29.91 -4.34
CA PRO A 344 -10.75 30.46 -3.38
C PRO A 344 -11.09 31.93 -3.07
N GLN A 345 -10.77 32.40 -1.86
CA GLN A 345 -10.94 33.81 -1.51
C GLN A 345 -10.19 34.72 -2.51
N GLN A 346 -10.82 35.84 -2.88
CA GLN A 346 -10.31 36.74 -3.93
C GLN A 346 -9.02 37.48 -3.55
N LYS A 347 -8.74 37.62 -2.24
CA LYS A 347 -7.50 38.23 -1.75
C LYS A 347 -6.29 37.38 -2.12
N THR A 348 -5.11 37.98 -2.15
CA THR A 348 -3.84 37.25 -2.24
C THR A 348 -3.68 36.39 -0.99
N LEU A 349 -3.50 35.08 -1.18
CA LEU A 349 -3.33 34.11 -0.10
C LEU A 349 -1.86 33.84 0.21
N GLY A 350 -1.00 34.00 -0.79
CA GLY A 350 0.44 33.87 -0.60
C GLY A 350 1.21 34.08 -1.89
N ARG A 351 2.33 33.37 -2.03
CA ARG A 351 3.23 33.54 -3.17
C ARG A 351 2.82 32.69 -4.36
N ASN A 352 3.21 33.11 -5.55
CA ASN A 352 3.18 32.24 -6.73
C ASN A 352 4.30 31.17 -6.65
N ILE A 353 3.93 29.89 -6.61
CA ILE A 353 4.89 28.76 -6.54
C ILE A 353 5.71 28.53 -7.81
N PHE A 354 5.34 29.17 -8.93
CA PHE A 354 6.10 29.14 -10.19
C PHE A 354 7.17 30.25 -10.26
N ASN A 355 7.29 31.08 -9.21
CA ASN A 355 8.36 32.05 -9.08
C ASN A 355 9.43 31.50 -8.14
N ASN A 356 10.68 31.49 -8.60
CA ASN A 356 11.82 31.08 -7.76
C ASN A 356 12.13 32.19 -6.74
N ASN A 357 12.28 31.83 -5.46
CA ASN A 357 12.58 32.74 -4.36
C ASN A 357 13.86 32.36 -3.58
N LEU A 358 14.82 31.75 -4.28
CA LEU A 358 16.09 31.31 -3.71
C LEU A 358 16.88 32.46 -3.05
N ASP A 359 16.78 33.68 -3.57
CA ASP A 359 17.45 34.85 -2.98
C ASP A 359 16.88 35.18 -1.59
N SER A 360 15.55 35.16 -1.45
CA SER A 360 14.89 35.37 -0.16
C SER A 360 15.28 34.29 0.84
N PHE A 361 15.38 33.03 0.41
CA PHE A 361 15.83 31.94 1.27
C PHE A 361 17.22 32.21 1.88
N PHE A 362 18.21 32.64 1.07
CA PHE A 362 19.55 32.92 1.60
C PHE A 362 19.59 34.16 2.49
N ILE A 363 18.74 35.17 2.24
CA ILE A 363 18.58 36.30 3.16
C ILE A 363 18.05 35.79 4.52
N ASP A 364 17.00 34.97 4.48
CA ASP A 364 16.31 34.45 5.66
C ASP A 364 17.18 33.47 6.46
N LEU A 365 18.04 32.69 5.79
CA LEU A 365 18.97 31.75 6.43
C LEU A 365 20.01 32.45 7.32
N PHE A 366 20.27 33.73 7.10
CA PHE A 366 21.17 34.55 7.93
C PHE A 366 20.41 35.68 8.66
N SER A 367 19.09 35.56 8.79
CA SER A 367 18.27 36.55 9.50
C SER A 367 18.55 36.53 11.00
N LYS A 368 18.46 37.71 11.62
CA LYS A 368 18.48 37.85 13.09
C LYS A 368 17.13 37.52 13.72
N ASP A 369 16.05 37.51 12.93
CA ASP A 369 14.74 37.08 13.39
C ASP A 369 14.72 35.56 13.55
N SER A 370 14.49 35.09 14.78
CA SER A 370 14.60 33.68 15.14
C SER A 370 13.60 32.80 14.41
N THR A 371 12.40 33.31 14.14
CA THR A 371 11.33 32.60 13.42
C THR A 371 11.66 32.47 11.93
N THR A 372 12.10 33.56 11.30
CA THR A 372 12.54 33.58 9.90
C THR A 372 13.75 32.66 9.69
N TYR A 373 14.77 32.76 10.55
CA TYR A 373 15.93 31.87 10.53
C TYR A 373 15.50 30.41 10.67
N ALA A 374 14.69 30.08 11.68
CA ALA A 374 14.26 28.70 11.92
C ALA A 374 13.51 28.10 10.73
N ARG A 375 12.67 28.90 10.04
CA ARG A 375 11.96 28.49 8.83
C ARG A 375 12.93 28.22 7.67
N ALA A 376 13.88 29.11 7.41
CA ALA A 376 14.91 28.92 6.39
C ALA A 376 15.79 27.69 6.69
N PHE A 377 16.30 27.58 7.92
CA PHE A 377 17.12 26.45 8.37
C PHE A 377 16.44 25.09 8.14
N LYS A 378 15.14 24.96 8.46
CA LYS A 378 14.35 23.74 8.20
C LYS A 378 14.20 23.42 6.72
N SER A 379 14.32 24.43 5.85
CA SER A 379 14.05 24.33 4.42
C SER A 379 15.28 23.95 3.58
N ILE A 380 16.50 24.00 4.14
CA ILE A 380 17.76 23.83 3.39
C ILE A 380 17.72 22.61 2.44
N SER A 381 17.24 21.46 2.92
CA SER A 381 17.20 20.22 2.13
C SER A 381 15.92 19.97 1.34
N ASN A 382 15.03 20.98 1.25
CA ASN A 382 13.71 20.85 0.63
C ASN A 382 13.43 21.94 -0.42
N ILE A 383 14.45 22.71 -0.81
CA ILE A 383 14.33 23.75 -1.83
C ILE A 383 15.07 23.37 -3.09
N TYR A 384 14.64 23.94 -4.21
CA TYR A 384 15.32 23.77 -5.48
C TYR A 384 16.34 24.89 -5.69
N TYR A 385 17.63 24.55 -5.61
CA TYR A 385 18.73 25.48 -5.86
C TYR A 385 18.96 25.72 -7.36
N GLY A 386 18.96 24.65 -8.16
CA GLY A 386 19.34 24.70 -9.57
C GLY A 386 20.78 25.19 -9.81
N GLU A 387 21.20 25.26 -11.07
CA GLU A 387 22.57 25.65 -11.45
C GLU A 387 22.96 27.04 -10.91
N LYS A 388 22.01 28.00 -10.95
CA LYS A 388 22.19 29.36 -10.41
C LYS A 388 22.34 29.39 -8.88
N GLY A 389 21.97 28.31 -8.18
CA GLY A 389 22.09 28.19 -6.74
C GLY A 389 23.49 27.79 -6.28
N ALA A 390 24.29 27.11 -7.10
CA ALA A 390 25.65 26.69 -6.75
C ALA A 390 26.54 27.86 -6.26
N PRO A 391 26.68 29.00 -6.97
CA PRO A 391 27.46 30.13 -6.47
C PRO A 391 26.87 30.75 -5.19
N LYS A 392 25.56 30.67 -4.96
CA LYS A 392 24.91 31.18 -3.73
C LYS A 392 25.18 30.29 -2.53
N ILE A 393 25.20 28.97 -2.74
CA ILE A 393 25.65 28.00 -1.74
C ILE A 393 27.09 28.30 -1.35
N MET A 394 27.99 28.52 -2.32
CA MET A 394 29.39 28.86 -2.03
C MET A 394 29.52 30.17 -1.25
N ALA A 395 28.79 31.21 -1.62
CA ALA A 395 28.76 32.47 -0.87
C ALA A 395 28.24 32.28 0.56
N ALA A 396 27.23 31.43 0.77
CA ALA A 396 26.73 31.10 2.10
C ALA A 396 27.76 30.33 2.93
N LEU A 397 28.46 29.35 2.33
CA LEU A 397 29.53 28.59 2.98
C LEU A 397 30.71 29.47 3.39
N GLN A 398 31.08 30.45 2.57
CA GLN A 398 32.13 31.43 2.89
C GLN A 398 31.71 32.42 3.99
N LYS A 399 30.41 32.73 4.08
CA LYS A 399 29.87 33.63 5.11
C LYS A 399 29.77 32.96 6.49
N LEU A 400 29.57 31.65 6.53
CA LEU A 400 29.42 30.88 7.77
C LEU A 400 30.71 30.91 8.60
N LYS A 401 30.56 31.12 9.90
CA LYS A 401 31.63 31.13 10.90
C LYS A 401 31.42 30.02 11.92
N LEU A 402 32.50 29.49 12.48
CA LEU A 402 32.43 28.42 13.49
C LEU A 402 31.58 28.80 14.72
N ALA A 403 31.53 30.09 15.06
CA ALA A 403 30.71 30.61 16.16
C ALA A 403 29.21 30.73 15.82
N ASP A 404 28.82 30.55 14.55
CA ASP A 404 27.42 30.62 14.15
C ASP A 404 26.64 29.43 14.70
N LYS A 405 25.40 29.70 15.11
CA LYS A 405 24.48 28.66 15.55
C LYS A 405 24.26 27.64 14.42
N ASP A 406 24.21 26.36 14.78
CA ASP A 406 23.98 25.24 13.85
C ASP A 406 25.04 25.14 12.71
N TYR A 407 26.23 25.75 12.87
CA TYR A 407 27.30 25.82 11.86
C TYR A 407 27.54 24.49 11.13
N PHE A 408 27.80 23.40 11.86
CA PHE A 408 28.07 22.09 11.27
C PHE A 408 26.88 21.58 10.45
N THR A 409 25.65 21.72 10.98
CA THR A 409 24.43 21.25 10.31
C THR A 409 24.11 22.06 9.06
N ILE A 410 24.28 23.38 9.08
CA ILE A 410 24.07 24.20 7.88
C ILE A 410 25.11 23.84 6.83
N LYS A 411 26.38 23.77 7.24
CA LYS A 411 27.50 23.48 6.33
C LYS A 411 27.36 22.11 5.68
N THR A 412 27.08 21.05 6.44
CA THR A 412 26.87 19.71 5.87
C THR A 412 25.66 19.68 4.92
N LYS A 413 24.51 20.25 5.31
CA LYS A 413 23.34 20.29 4.43
C LYS A 413 23.63 21.04 3.13
N LEU A 414 24.22 22.23 3.20
CA LEU A 414 24.56 23.01 2.00
C LEU A 414 25.54 22.29 1.08
N ILE A 415 26.56 21.60 1.61
CA ILE A 415 27.47 20.77 0.82
C ILE A 415 26.71 19.60 0.17
N ALA A 416 25.83 18.92 0.91
CA ALA A 416 25.04 17.82 0.38
C ALA A 416 24.11 18.27 -0.77
N GLU A 417 23.55 19.48 -0.69
CA GLU A 417 22.68 20.07 -1.72
C GLU A 417 23.41 20.30 -3.05
N LEU A 418 24.73 20.56 -3.04
CA LEU A 418 25.53 20.64 -4.27
C LEU A 418 25.42 19.33 -5.07
N GLY A 419 25.37 18.17 -4.41
CA GLY A 419 25.23 16.87 -5.07
C GLY A 419 23.90 16.65 -5.82
N TYR A 420 22.90 17.51 -5.61
CA TYR A 420 21.62 17.46 -6.34
C TYR A 420 21.54 18.48 -7.50
N ILE A 421 22.53 19.38 -7.62
CA ILE A 421 22.57 20.39 -8.68
C ILE A 421 23.21 19.77 -9.91
N ASN A 422 22.45 19.62 -11.00
CA ASN A 422 23.01 19.12 -12.25
C ASN A 422 23.82 20.21 -12.97
N ASP A 423 25.11 19.97 -13.18
CA ASP A 423 26.02 20.81 -13.95
C ASP A 423 26.67 20.08 -15.16
N SER A 424 26.05 19.01 -15.68
CA SER A 424 26.71 18.07 -16.61
C SER A 424 27.33 18.69 -17.88
N THR A 425 27.00 19.93 -18.23
CA THR A 425 27.61 20.68 -19.35
C THR A 425 28.90 21.41 -18.97
N LYS A 426 29.08 21.78 -17.68
CA LYS A 426 30.25 22.49 -17.13
C LYS A 426 30.47 22.07 -15.66
N PRO A 427 31.67 21.59 -15.27
CA PRO A 427 31.92 21.04 -13.94
C PRO A 427 32.05 22.09 -12.82
N VAL A 428 31.18 23.09 -12.77
CA VAL A 428 31.22 24.17 -11.77
C VAL A 428 31.00 23.63 -10.36
N VAL A 429 29.98 22.80 -10.16
CA VAL A 429 29.67 22.12 -8.89
C VAL A 429 30.78 21.15 -8.51
N VAL A 430 31.29 20.39 -9.49
CA VAL A 430 32.39 19.45 -9.24
C VAL A 430 33.66 20.18 -8.79
N ASN A 431 33.98 21.33 -9.39
CA ASN A 431 35.10 22.16 -8.97
C ASN A 431 34.88 22.73 -7.56
N TYR A 432 33.68 23.21 -7.25
CA TYR A 432 33.37 23.67 -5.88
C TYR A 432 33.49 22.57 -4.84
N LEU A 433 33.02 21.35 -5.15
CA LEU A 433 33.18 20.20 -4.27
C LEU A 433 34.66 19.86 -4.06
N LYS A 434 35.50 19.96 -5.10
CA LYS A 434 36.96 19.81 -4.98
C LYS A 434 37.57 20.86 -4.05
N ASP A 435 37.20 22.13 -4.23
CA ASP A 435 37.69 23.24 -3.41
C ASP A 435 37.30 23.05 -1.94
N ILE A 436 36.04 22.67 -1.68
CA ILE A 436 35.55 22.39 -0.31
C ILE A 436 36.35 21.25 0.31
N TYR A 437 36.54 20.14 -0.40
CA TYR A 437 37.28 18.98 0.10
C TYR A 437 38.71 19.34 0.52
N GLN A 438 39.39 20.17 -0.28
CA GLN A 438 40.75 20.63 0.00
C GLN A 438 40.81 21.63 1.17
N GLN A 439 39.80 22.50 1.31
CA GLN A 439 39.74 23.49 2.38
C GLN A 439 39.32 22.92 3.74
N THR A 440 38.71 21.74 3.77
CA THR A 440 38.25 21.08 5.00
C THR A 440 39.05 19.82 5.32
N SER A 441 40.33 19.78 4.96
CA SER A 441 41.20 18.61 5.16
C SER A 441 41.40 18.20 6.63
N ASP A 442 41.06 19.08 7.57
CA ASP A 442 41.11 18.84 9.01
C ASP A 442 39.78 18.32 9.60
N THR A 443 38.72 18.23 8.78
CA THR A 443 37.36 17.90 9.22
C THR A 443 36.73 16.80 8.37
N SER A 444 36.92 15.54 8.78
CA SER A 444 36.41 14.34 8.09
C SER A 444 34.90 14.41 7.79
N LEU A 445 34.10 14.98 8.69
CA LEU A 445 32.67 15.18 8.49
C LEU A 445 32.35 15.92 7.17
N PHE A 446 33.07 17.00 6.85
CA PHE A 446 32.80 17.76 5.64
C PHE A 446 33.32 17.06 4.39
N GLN A 447 34.48 16.40 4.47
CA GLN A 447 35.03 15.60 3.38
C GLN A 447 34.12 14.41 3.02
N ASN A 448 33.56 13.72 4.01
CA ASN A 448 32.60 12.63 3.79
C ASN A 448 31.35 13.11 3.05
N VAL A 449 30.79 14.26 3.44
CA VAL A 449 29.62 14.82 2.76
C VAL A 449 29.94 15.26 1.33
N VAL A 450 31.17 15.72 1.06
CA VAL A 450 31.62 15.95 -0.32
C VAL A 450 31.65 14.66 -1.13
N MET A 451 32.17 13.56 -0.57
CA MET A 451 32.19 12.25 -1.24
C MET A 451 30.77 11.77 -1.60
N GLU A 452 29.83 11.90 -0.67
CA GLU A 452 28.42 11.61 -0.91
C GLU A 452 27.82 12.49 -2.02
N ALA A 453 28.11 13.79 -1.99
CA ALA A 453 27.63 14.74 -2.99
C ALA A 453 28.17 14.38 -4.39
N LEU A 454 29.44 14.00 -4.50
CA LEU A 454 30.05 13.56 -5.76
C LEU A 454 29.42 12.27 -6.28
N ALA A 455 29.21 11.27 -5.41
CA ALA A 455 28.55 10.02 -5.77
C ALA A 455 27.11 10.25 -6.27
N ARG A 456 26.40 11.21 -5.67
CA ARG A 456 25.02 11.56 -6.00
C ARG A 456 24.84 12.41 -7.27
N HIS A 457 25.87 13.14 -7.69
CA HIS A 457 25.78 14.15 -8.74
C HIS A 457 25.49 13.58 -10.14
N LYS A 458 25.80 12.30 -10.41
CA LYS A 458 25.50 11.61 -11.68
C LYS A 458 26.12 12.24 -12.94
N SER A 459 27.33 12.82 -12.83
CA SER A 459 28.09 13.30 -14.01
C SER A 459 29.43 12.57 -14.14
N SER A 460 29.96 12.49 -15.36
CA SER A 460 31.26 11.86 -15.61
C SER A 460 32.41 12.56 -14.86
N ASN A 461 32.36 13.90 -14.76
CA ASN A 461 33.34 14.68 -14.00
C ASN A 461 33.27 14.39 -12.50
N ALA A 462 32.06 14.29 -11.93
CA ALA A 462 31.89 13.97 -10.52
C ALA A 462 32.37 12.56 -10.19
N ILE A 463 32.07 11.57 -11.03
CA ILE A 463 32.51 10.18 -10.86
C ILE A 463 34.03 10.06 -10.98
N LYS A 464 34.65 10.81 -11.91
CA LYS A 464 36.11 10.87 -12.03
C LYS A 464 36.76 11.46 -10.77
N LEU A 465 36.22 12.56 -10.26
CA LEU A 465 36.74 13.18 -9.03
C LEU A 465 36.49 12.30 -7.81
N PHE A 466 35.31 11.68 -7.70
CA PHE A 466 35.01 10.70 -6.66
C PHE A 466 36.05 9.57 -6.66
N LYS A 467 36.36 9.01 -7.83
CA LYS A 467 37.39 7.98 -8.00
C LYS A 467 38.78 8.46 -7.55
N GLU A 468 39.18 9.66 -7.94
CA GLU A 468 40.46 10.26 -7.53
C GLU A 468 40.56 10.37 -6.01
N LEU A 469 39.55 10.97 -5.39
CA LEU A 469 39.57 11.24 -3.95
C LEU A 469 39.42 9.96 -3.12
N VAL A 470 38.48 9.07 -3.47
CA VAL A 470 38.22 7.84 -2.69
C VAL A 470 39.41 6.89 -2.73
N MET A 471 40.22 6.94 -3.78
CA MET A 471 41.45 6.16 -3.91
C MET A 471 42.64 6.78 -3.16
N GLN A 472 42.63 8.10 -2.98
CA GLN A 472 43.67 8.82 -2.26
C GLN A 472 43.45 8.76 -0.74
N ASP A 473 42.22 9.01 -0.29
CA ASP A 473 41.84 9.07 1.11
C ASP A 473 40.38 8.58 1.27
N PRO A 474 40.18 7.25 1.41
CA PRO A 474 38.86 6.65 1.52
C PRO A 474 38.11 7.19 2.76
N PRO A 475 36.85 7.64 2.62
CA PRO A 475 36.09 8.19 3.75
C PRO A 475 35.88 7.14 4.88
N ILE A 476 35.89 7.61 6.12
CA ILE A 476 35.62 6.77 7.30
C ILE A 476 34.30 7.23 7.91
N PHE A 477 33.38 6.30 8.13
CA PHE A 477 32.08 6.54 8.74
C PHE A 477 31.93 5.77 10.05
N ASP A 478 31.17 6.34 10.98
CA ASP A 478 30.87 5.69 12.28
C ASP A 478 29.88 4.53 12.14
N LYS A 479 29.08 4.51 11.06
CA LYS A 479 28.00 3.53 10.85
C LYS A 479 28.21 2.77 9.54
N GLU A 480 28.11 1.45 9.61
CA GLU A 480 28.17 0.56 8.43
C GLU A 480 27.18 0.95 7.32
N TYR A 481 25.99 1.43 7.70
CA TYR A 481 24.96 1.85 6.73
C TYR A 481 25.42 3.02 5.84
N ASP A 482 26.30 3.89 6.32
CA ASP A 482 26.74 5.08 5.57
C ASP A 482 27.66 4.68 4.40
N TYR A 483 28.47 3.62 4.55
CA TYR A 483 29.23 3.02 3.45
C TYR A 483 28.28 2.49 2.37
N THR A 484 27.27 1.71 2.74
CA THR A 484 26.28 1.19 1.78
C THR A 484 25.50 2.32 1.12
N SER A 485 25.11 3.35 1.87
CA SER A 485 24.45 4.55 1.35
C SER A 485 25.30 5.25 0.29
N LEU A 486 26.61 5.43 0.54
CA LEU A 486 27.53 6.05 -0.41
C LEU A 486 27.52 5.34 -1.76
N PHE A 487 27.66 4.02 -1.78
CA PHE A 487 27.69 3.23 -3.02
C PHE A 487 26.32 3.07 -3.67
N ASN A 488 25.22 3.05 -2.89
CA ASN A 488 23.86 3.05 -3.44
C ASN A 488 23.59 4.28 -4.32
N ASN A 489 24.16 5.45 -4.00
CA ASN A 489 24.03 6.64 -4.85
C ASN A 489 24.58 6.44 -6.27
N LEU A 490 25.52 5.49 -6.47
CA LEU A 490 26.13 5.18 -7.76
C LEU A 490 25.29 4.20 -8.61
N GLU A 491 24.35 3.48 -7.98
CA GLU A 491 23.54 2.46 -8.65
C GLU A 491 22.54 3.05 -9.65
N ASP A 492 22.08 4.28 -9.40
CA ASP A 492 21.20 5.03 -10.28
C ASP A 492 21.84 5.39 -11.64
N SER A 493 23.14 5.15 -11.81
CA SER A 493 23.89 5.46 -13.03
C SER A 493 24.97 4.42 -13.29
N LEU A 494 24.57 3.14 -13.38
CA LEU A 494 25.47 1.99 -13.59
C LEU A 494 26.48 2.20 -14.73
N ALA A 495 26.08 2.82 -15.85
CA ALA A 495 27.00 3.11 -16.96
C ALA A 495 28.17 4.02 -16.55
N LEU A 496 27.93 5.01 -15.70
CA LEU A 496 28.98 5.88 -15.15
C LEU A 496 29.76 5.15 -14.05
N ALA A 497 29.07 4.43 -13.16
CA ALA A 497 29.70 3.68 -12.07
C ALA A 497 30.67 2.61 -12.59
N ALA A 498 30.42 2.03 -13.77
CA ALA A 498 31.32 1.09 -14.43
C ALA A 498 32.75 1.65 -14.61
N THR A 499 32.91 2.96 -14.75
CA THR A 499 34.22 3.62 -14.93
C THR A 499 35.08 3.66 -13.66
N LEU A 500 34.50 3.32 -12.51
CA LEU A 500 35.23 3.16 -11.24
C LEU A 500 36.06 1.88 -11.21
N TYR A 501 35.68 0.89 -12.01
CA TYR A 501 36.31 -0.43 -12.04
C TYR A 501 37.37 -0.53 -13.15
N PRO A 502 38.47 -1.27 -12.89
CA PRO A 502 38.68 -2.13 -11.72
C PRO A 502 39.34 -1.47 -10.51
N GLU A 503 39.78 -0.21 -10.59
CA GLU A 503 40.68 0.40 -9.60
C GLU A 503 40.07 0.46 -8.20
N ILE A 504 38.77 0.72 -8.08
CA ILE A 504 38.09 0.77 -6.78
C ILE A 504 38.05 -0.59 -6.06
N LEU A 505 38.35 -1.71 -6.74
CA LEU A 505 38.52 -3.02 -6.10
C LEU A 505 39.72 -3.09 -5.16
N GLN A 506 40.63 -2.12 -5.22
CA GLN A 506 41.67 -1.98 -4.20
C GLN A 506 41.03 -1.74 -2.82
N LEU A 507 39.95 -0.94 -2.74
CA LEU A 507 39.25 -0.63 -1.48
C LEU A 507 38.68 -1.86 -0.78
N THR A 508 38.47 -2.98 -1.48
CA THR A 508 37.97 -4.22 -0.83
C THR A 508 38.99 -4.85 0.14
N THR A 509 40.20 -4.31 0.27
CA THR A 509 41.10 -4.65 1.39
C THR A 509 40.63 -4.07 2.72
N LEU A 510 39.81 -3.02 2.69
CA LEU A 510 39.22 -2.39 3.86
C LEU A 510 37.91 -3.12 4.18
N GLN A 511 37.72 -3.49 5.45
CA GLN A 511 36.59 -4.30 5.89
C GLN A 511 35.24 -3.66 5.53
N ASP A 512 35.08 -2.36 5.83
CA ASP A 512 33.81 -1.64 5.65
C ASP A 512 33.46 -1.37 4.18
N TYR A 513 34.46 -1.40 3.28
CA TYR A 513 34.28 -1.19 1.84
C TYR A 513 34.03 -2.48 1.08
N LYS A 514 34.38 -3.63 1.65
CA LYS A 514 34.41 -4.89 0.93
C LYS A 514 33.05 -5.27 0.35
N GLU A 515 32.01 -5.26 1.17
CA GLU A 515 30.66 -5.58 0.76
C GLU A 515 30.11 -4.59 -0.29
N PRO A 516 30.01 -3.27 -0.01
CA PRO A 516 29.36 -2.34 -0.95
C PRO A 516 30.08 -2.24 -2.30
N VAL A 517 31.42 -2.30 -2.33
CA VAL A 517 32.20 -2.31 -3.59
C VAL A 517 31.98 -3.62 -4.37
N THR A 518 31.87 -4.76 -3.69
CA THR A 518 31.65 -6.06 -4.33
C THR A 518 30.23 -6.15 -4.89
N SER A 519 29.22 -5.77 -4.11
CA SER A 519 27.83 -5.84 -4.54
C SER A 519 27.52 -4.86 -5.69
N LEU A 520 28.15 -3.67 -5.73
CA LEU A 520 28.06 -2.79 -6.90
C LEU A 520 28.69 -3.45 -8.15
N LEU A 521 29.82 -4.14 -8.02
CA LEU A 521 30.42 -4.88 -9.15
C LEU A 521 29.50 -5.98 -9.65
N VAL A 522 28.86 -6.74 -8.75
CA VAL A 522 27.89 -7.78 -9.11
C VAL A 522 26.74 -7.19 -9.92
N LYS A 523 26.15 -6.08 -9.46
CA LYS A 523 25.09 -5.37 -10.21
C LYS A 523 25.55 -4.93 -11.60
N LEU A 524 26.78 -4.44 -11.73
CA LEU A 524 27.37 -4.02 -13.00
C LEU A 524 27.62 -5.21 -13.95
N VAL A 525 28.07 -6.35 -13.43
CA VAL A 525 28.28 -7.58 -14.20
C VAL A 525 26.94 -8.16 -14.66
N ASP A 526 25.96 -8.28 -13.76
CA ASP A 526 24.64 -8.82 -14.07
C ASP A 526 23.87 -7.95 -15.06
N SER A 527 24.08 -6.63 -15.01
CA SER A 527 23.52 -5.67 -15.98
C SER A 527 24.31 -5.57 -17.29
N GLY A 528 25.45 -6.25 -17.41
CA GLY A 528 26.29 -6.27 -18.60
C GLY A 528 27.18 -5.04 -18.82
N TYR A 529 27.29 -4.13 -17.84
CA TYR A 529 28.13 -2.93 -17.92
C TYR A 529 29.62 -3.22 -17.66
N VAL A 530 29.94 -4.27 -16.90
CA VAL A 530 31.32 -4.69 -16.64
C VAL A 530 31.51 -6.15 -17.06
N LYS A 531 32.56 -6.42 -17.85
CA LYS A 531 32.93 -7.75 -18.32
C LYS A 531 34.07 -8.34 -17.49
N ALA A 532 34.18 -9.67 -17.49
CA ALA A 532 35.24 -10.42 -16.79
C ALA A 532 36.65 -9.94 -17.12
N SER A 533 36.91 -9.58 -18.38
CA SER A 533 38.21 -9.05 -18.83
C SER A 533 38.60 -7.75 -18.14
N GLN A 534 37.65 -6.97 -17.61
CA GLN A 534 37.93 -5.69 -16.95
C GLN A 534 38.38 -5.87 -15.50
N TYR A 535 38.02 -6.96 -14.81
CA TYR A 535 38.40 -7.21 -13.41
C TYR A 535 39.25 -8.48 -13.22
N VAL A 536 39.71 -9.10 -14.31
CA VAL A 536 40.53 -10.33 -14.27
C VAL A 536 41.81 -10.16 -13.44
N SER A 537 42.40 -8.96 -13.38
CA SER A 537 43.56 -8.68 -12.53
C SER A 537 43.28 -8.85 -11.03
N PHE A 538 42.02 -8.73 -10.61
CA PHE A 538 41.57 -8.95 -9.24
C PHE A 538 41.04 -10.38 -9.00
N TYR A 539 41.07 -11.25 -9.99
CA TYR A 539 40.59 -12.64 -9.88
C TYR A 539 41.14 -13.35 -8.65
N ASN A 540 42.46 -13.29 -8.43
CA ASN A 540 43.08 -14.00 -7.30
C ASN A 540 42.57 -13.51 -5.94
N LYS A 541 42.32 -12.21 -5.79
CA LYS A 541 41.77 -11.60 -4.57
C LYS A 541 40.33 -12.05 -4.37
N ILE A 542 39.48 -11.88 -5.38
CA ILE A 542 38.07 -12.31 -5.36
C ILE A 542 37.96 -13.80 -5.04
N TYR A 543 38.77 -14.64 -5.69
CA TYR A 543 38.80 -16.08 -5.47
C TYR A 543 39.26 -16.45 -4.05
N PHE A 544 40.24 -15.73 -3.51
CA PHE A 544 40.71 -15.95 -2.14
C PHE A 544 39.64 -15.56 -1.11
N ASP A 545 38.96 -14.43 -1.31
CA ASP A 545 37.84 -13.99 -0.50
C ASP A 545 36.67 -14.97 -0.56
N ALA A 546 36.32 -15.44 -1.75
CA ALA A 546 35.32 -16.49 -1.95
C ALA A 546 35.69 -17.78 -1.21
N LYS A 547 36.97 -18.17 -1.19
CA LYS A 547 37.45 -19.32 -0.42
C LYS A 547 37.34 -19.11 1.09
N ILE A 548 37.57 -17.89 1.59
CA ILE A 548 37.38 -17.58 3.02
C ILE A 548 35.89 -17.67 3.37
N ALA A 549 35.03 -17.03 2.59
CA ALA A 549 33.58 -17.09 2.78
C ALA A 549 33.08 -18.54 2.75
N LEU A 550 33.58 -19.35 1.80
CA LEU A 550 33.26 -20.76 1.70
C LEU A 550 33.75 -21.55 2.92
N LYS A 551 34.97 -21.32 3.41
CA LYS A 551 35.46 -21.98 4.62
C LYS A 551 34.61 -21.64 5.85
N LYS A 552 34.21 -20.37 6.00
CA LYS A 552 33.28 -19.95 7.06
C LYS A 552 31.96 -20.70 6.95
N GLN A 553 31.43 -20.84 5.72
CA GLN A 553 30.22 -21.63 5.49
C GLN A 553 30.41 -23.12 5.79
N GLN A 554 31.54 -23.72 5.42
CA GLN A 554 31.84 -25.12 5.75
C GLN A 554 31.89 -25.34 7.27
N GLY A 555 32.47 -24.40 8.03
CA GLY A 555 32.42 -24.45 9.48
C GLY A 555 30.99 -24.34 10.05
N LYS A 556 30.10 -23.56 9.40
CA LYS A 556 28.66 -23.54 9.75
C LYS A 556 28.00 -24.88 9.43
N ASP A 557 28.32 -25.48 8.29
CA ASP A 557 27.79 -26.78 7.86
C ASP A 557 28.24 -27.93 8.78
N GLU A 558 29.50 -27.92 9.25
CA GLU A 558 30.04 -28.88 10.21
C GLU A 558 29.32 -28.79 11.55
N LYS A 559 29.17 -27.57 12.10
CA LYS A 559 28.38 -27.34 13.31
C LYS A 559 26.94 -27.80 13.16
N LYS A 560 26.34 -27.57 11.99
CA LYS A 560 24.99 -28.05 11.67
C LYS A 560 24.93 -29.58 11.66
N ALA A 561 25.90 -30.24 11.03
CA ALA A 561 25.97 -31.70 11.01
C ALA A 561 26.17 -32.32 12.40
N GLU A 562 26.96 -31.68 13.26
CA GLU A 562 27.11 -32.09 14.67
C GLU A 562 25.81 -31.93 15.46
N ALA A 563 25.12 -30.79 15.27
CA ALA A 563 23.83 -30.55 15.91
C ALA A 563 22.77 -31.57 15.44
N ASP A 564 22.71 -31.85 14.13
CA ASP A 564 21.77 -32.82 13.55
C ASP A 564 22.06 -34.24 14.06
N LYS A 565 23.33 -34.62 14.25
CA LYS A 565 23.70 -35.92 14.87
C LYS A 565 23.29 -35.99 16.34
N LYS A 566 23.62 -34.97 17.14
CA LYS A 566 23.22 -34.92 18.57
C LYS A 566 21.71 -34.94 18.76
N ALA A 567 20.95 -34.35 17.82
CA ALA A 567 19.50 -34.39 17.81
C ALA A 567 18.93 -35.76 17.37
N ALA A 568 19.69 -36.54 16.59
CA ALA A 568 19.31 -37.90 16.21
C ALA A 568 19.63 -38.95 17.30
N ASP A 569 20.62 -38.67 18.17
CA ASP A 569 21.01 -39.57 19.26
C ASP A 569 20.17 -39.36 20.54
N ASN A 570 19.54 -38.20 20.73
CA ASN A 570 18.68 -37.88 21.86
C ASN A 570 17.20 -37.89 21.44
N ASP A 571 16.61 -39.09 21.37
CA ASP A 571 15.22 -39.30 20.96
C ASP A 571 14.18 -39.01 22.07
N GLU A 572 14.53 -38.25 23.11
CA GLU A 572 13.59 -37.82 24.14
C GLU A 572 13.82 -36.34 24.51
N ASP A 573 12.79 -35.54 24.24
CA ASP A 573 12.38 -34.40 25.03
C ASP A 573 13.42 -33.27 25.24
N ASN A 574 13.54 -32.38 24.25
CA ASN A 574 13.78 -30.97 24.55
C ASN A 574 13.41 -30.05 23.39
N GLY A 575 12.32 -29.30 23.59
CA GLY A 575 11.96 -28.11 22.81
C GLY A 575 12.93 -26.95 23.06
N GLY A 576 14.19 -27.15 22.68
CA GLY A 576 15.26 -26.16 22.79
C GLY A 576 15.40 -25.32 21.53
N ASP A 577 15.30 -24.01 21.73
CA ASP A 577 15.45 -22.89 20.81
C ASP A 577 16.66 -22.99 19.84
N ALA A 578 16.46 -23.65 18.69
CA ALA A 578 17.26 -23.42 17.51
C ALA A 578 16.41 -22.60 16.52
N THR A 579 16.58 -21.29 16.58
CA THR A 579 16.00 -20.28 15.68
C THR A 579 16.28 -20.63 14.21
N ARG A 580 15.42 -21.45 13.60
CA ARG A 580 15.43 -21.68 12.14
C ARG A 580 14.54 -20.63 11.48
N THR A 581 15.10 -19.45 11.23
CA THR A 581 14.48 -18.50 10.31
C THR A 581 14.74 -18.96 8.88
N TYR A 582 13.82 -19.72 8.29
CA TYR A 582 13.85 -19.99 6.85
C TYR A 582 13.50 -18.71 6.10
N ASN A 583 14.51 -17.89 5.78
CA ASN A 583 14.30 -16.67 5.00
C ASN A 583 14.20 -16.99 3.50
N ASN A 584 13.19 -17.77 3.10
CA ASN A 584 12.87 -18.03 1.69
C ASN A 584 12.21 -16.80 1.08
N ASN A 585 13.03 -15.82 0.68
CA ASN A 585 12.55 -14.66 -0.03
C ASN A 585 12.36 -15.03 -1.51
N TYR A 586 11.11 -15.26 -1.91
CA TYR A 586 10.73 -15.57 -3.30
C TYR A 586 10.99 -14.39 -4.27
N GLY A 587 11.41 -13.21 -3.76
CA GLY A 587 11.58 -11.98 -4.54
C GLY A 587 12.83 -11.14 -4.27
N GLY A 588 13.79 -11.57 -3.44
CA GLY A 588 14.95 -10.72 -3.12
C GLY A 588 16.19 -11.50 -2.67
N ILE A 589 17.34 -11.00 -3.11
CA ILE A 589 18.67 -11.30 -2.57
C ILE A 589 18.70 -10.80 -1.12
N ASN A 590 18.89 -11.69 -0.14
CA ASN A 590 18.95 -11.34 1.29
C ASN A 590 20.40 -11.00 1.69
N LYS A 591 20.57 -10.28 2.80
CA LYS A 591 21.85 -9.89 3.46
C LYS A 591 22.89 -11.02 3.74
N ASP A 592 22.63 -12.27 3.39
CA ASP A 592 23.56 -13.41 3.48
C ASP A 592 24.18 -13.79 2.12
N ASP A 593 24.19 -12.85 1.14
CA ASP A 593 24.53 -13.12 -0.26
C ASP A 593 26.02 -13.07 -0.63
N GLU A 594 26.94 -12.95 0.35
CA GLU A 594 28.38 -12.80 0.05
C GLU A 594 28.91 -13.92 -0.87
N LEU A 595 28.50 -15.18 -0.63
CA LEU A 595 28.87 -16.31 -1.49
C LEU A 595 28.18 -16.31 -2.85
N ASN A 596 26.97 -15.77 -2.95
CA ASN A 596 26.25 -15.64 -4.21
C ASN A 596 26.89 -14.55 -5.08
N ASP A 597 27.26 -13.42 -4.48
CA ASP A 597 28.02 -12.35 -5.11
C ASP A 597 29.33 -12.89 -5.71
N TYR A 598 30.13 -13.61 -4.94
CA TYR A 598 31.34 -14.24 -5.47
C TYR A 598 31.04 -15.30 -6.53
N ALA A 599 29.96 -16.08 -6.41
CA ALA A 599 29.59 -17.04 -7.44
C ALA A 599 29.32 -16.34 -8.77
N VAL A 600 28.61 -15.20 -8.77
CA VAL A 600 28.38 -14.38 -9.96
C VAL A 600 29.69 -13.87 -10.54
N LEU A 601 30.59 -13.33 -9.72
CA LEU A 601 31.87 -12.76 -10.18
C LEU A 601 32.87 -13.81 -10.67
N LEU A 602 32.84 -15.03 -10.13
CA LEU A 602 33.73 -16.10 -10.54
C LEU A 602 33.20 -16.88 -11.75
N MET A 603 31.88 -16.86 -11.99
CA MET A 603 31.24 -17.63 -13.05
C MET A 603 31.84 -17.43 -14.44
N PRO A 604 32.21 -16.20 -14.89
CA PRO A 604 32.83 -16.00 -16.19
C PRO A 604 34.18 -16.71 -16.38
N PHE A 605 34.87 -17.08 -15.30
CA PHE A 605 36.17 -17.75 -15.35
C PHE A 605 36.06 -19.28 -15.31
N TYR A 606 34.85 -19.84 -15.26
CA TYR A 606 34.59 -21.25 -15.04
C TYR A 606 35.32 -22.19 -16.01
N ASP A 607 35.31 -21.88 -17.32
CA ASP A 607 35.98 -22.73 -18.31
C ASP A 607 37.50 -22.47 -18.37
N SER A 608 37.92 -21.25 -18.01
CA SER A 608 39.32 -20.81 -18.13
C SER A 608 40.18 -21.15 -16.90
N ASN A 609 39.56 -21.43 -15.75
CA ASN A 609 40.28 -21.67 -14.50
C ASN A 609 39.73 -22.89 -13.75
N VAL A 610 40.55 -23.95 -13.68
CA VAL A 610 40.22 -25.24 -13.06
C VAL A 610 39.78 -25.13 -11.58
N ASN A 611 40.10 -24.03 -10.90
CA ASN A 611 39.74 -23.81 -9.51
C ASN A 611 38.31 -23.30 -9.31
N VAL A 612 37.69 -22.72 -10.34
CA VAL A 612 36.32 -22.20 -10.28
C VAL A 612 35.29 -23.32 -10.30
N PRO A 613 35.35 -24.33 -11.20
CA PRO A 613 34.47 -25.49 -11.11
C PRO A 613 34.57 -26.18 -9.74
N LYS A 614 35.78 -26.35 -9.20
CA LYS A 614 35.99 -26.92 -7.85
C LYS A 614 35.37 -26.09 -6.73
N PHE A 615 35.28 -24.78 -6.90
CA PHE A 615 34.59 -23.90 -5.95
C PHE A 615 33.08 -24.11 -6.01
N PHE A 616 32.49 -24.14 -7.20
CA PHE A 616 31.08 -24.47 -7.39
C PHE A 616 30.73 -25.88 -6.90
N ASP A 617 31.58 -26.87 -7.14
CA ASP A 617 31.39 -28.24 -6.64
C ASP A 617 31.27 -28.28 -5.10
N LYS A 618 31.97 -27.38 -4.39
CA LYS A 618 31.87 -27.27 -2.94
C LYS A 618 30.59 -26.53 -2.52
N LEU A 619 30.21 -25.47 -3.22
CA LEU A 619 28.95 -24.77 -2.95
C LEU A 619 27.74 -25.69 -3.15
N LEU A 620 27.75 -26.52 -4.19
CA LEU A 620 26.71 -27.51 -4.46
C LEU A 620 26.63 -28.61 -3.38
N LYS A 621 27.71 -28.82 -2.61
CA LYS A 621 27.77 -29.78 -1.49
C LYS A 621 27.43 -29.14 -0.13
N SER A 622 27.14 -27.85 -0.09
CA SER A 622 26.75 -27.12 1.11
C SER A 622 25.56 -27.78 1.82
N LYS A 623 25.58 -27.79 3.16
CA LYS A 623 24.43 -28.19 3.99
C LYS A 623 23.39 -27.07 4.11
N ASP A 624 23.75 -25.86 3.70
CA ASP A 624 22.81 -24.78 3.45
C ASP A 624 22.18 -24.95 2.05
N GLU A 625 20.88 -25.21 2.07
CA GLU A 625 20.09 -25.48 0.87
C GLU A 625 19.92 -24.24 -0.02
N ASN A 626 19.93 -23.03 0.55
CA ASN A 626 19.85 -21.80 -0.22
C ASN A 626 21.15 -21.55 -0.99
N ILE A 627 22.31 -21.83 -0.38
CA ILE A 627 23.61 -21.74 -1.06
C ILE A 627 23.71 -22.77 -2.19
N CYS A 628 23.35 -24.03 -1.91
CA CYS A 628 23.32 -25.09 -2.91
C CYS A 628 22.40 -24.70 -4.09
N MET A 629 21.18 -24.25 -3.78
CA MET A 629 20.20 -23.84 -4.78
C MET A 629 20.64 -22.62 -5.59
N ASN A 630 21.10 -21.54 -4.94
CA ASN A 630 21.58 -20.33 -5.65
C ASN A 630 22.73 -20.67 -6.58
N SER A 631 23.67 -21.51 -6.14
CA SER A 631 24.81 -21.94 -6.96
C SER A 631 24.36 -22.75 -8.18
N ALA A 632 23.39 -23.65 -8.01
CA ALA A 632 22.78 -24.37 -9.13
C ALA A 632 22.09 -23.42 -10.13
N ILE A 633 21.39 -22.40 -9.64
CA ILE A 633 20.73 -21.39 -10.48
C ILE A 633 21.75 -20.56 -11.25
N VAL A 634 22.85 -20.12 -10.62
CA VAL A 634 23.94 -19.38 -11.30
C VAL A 634 24.55 -20.23 -12.41
N LEU A 635 24.86 -21.50 -12.15
CA LEU A 635 25.38 -22.43 -13.17
C LEU A 635 24.39 -22.59 -14.34
N LEU A 636 23.12 -22.88 -14.06
CA LEU A 636 22.10 -23.11 -15.09
C LEU A 636 21.79 -21.85 -15.91
N ARG A 637 21.76 -20.67 -15.28
CA ARG A 637 21.62 -19.37 -15.97
C ARG A 637 22.73 -19.16 -17.00
N ASN A 638 23.93 -19.67 -16.71
CA ASN A 638 25.11 -19.57 -17.57
C ASN A 638 25.37 -20.84 -18.40
N ASN A 639 24.35 -21.70 -18.57
CA ASN A 639 24.40 -22.94 -19.35
C ASN A 639 25.51 -23.92 -18.91
N LYS A 640 25.87 -23.92 -17.62
CA LYS A 640 26.80 -24.89 -17.03
C LYS A 640 26.05 -26.10 -16.47
N PRO A 641 26.69 -27.29 -16.47
CA PRO A 641 26.05 -28.50 -16.01
C PRO A 641 25.81 -28.46 -14.50
N VAL A 642 24.67 -28.98 -14.08
CA VAL A 642 24.34 -29.30 -12.69
C VAL A 642 23.81 -30.73 -12.70
N ALA A 643 24.30 -31.58 -11.79
CA ALA A 643 23.84 -32.96 -11.71
C ALA A 643 22.36 -33.03 -11.34
N ASP A 644 21.59 -33.84 -12.06
CA ASP A 644 20.16 -34.03 -11.80
C ASP A 644 19.88 -34.50 -10.36
N SER A 645 20.83 -35.23 -9.75
CA SER A 645 20.74 -35.67 -8.35
C SER A 645 20.65 -34.51 -7.36
N ILE A 646 21.30 -33.37 -7.64
CA ILE A 646 21.24 -32.17 -6.80
C ILE A 646 19.85 -31.53 -6.92
N LEU A 647 19.37 -31.34 -8.15
CA LEU A 647 18.04 -30.78 -8.40
C LEU A 647 16.94 -31.69 -7.84
N LEU A 648 17.12 -33.01 -7.95
CA LEU A 648 16.24 -34.01 -7.36
C LEU A 648 16.23 -33.92 -5.83
N ALA A 649 17.39 -33.78 -5.18
CA ALA A 649 17.47 -33.64 -3.73
C ALA A 649 16.80 -32.35 -3.23
N LEU A 650 16.99 -31.23 -3.93
CA LEU A 650 16.34 -29.96 -3.63
C LEU A 650 14.82 -30.01 -3.91
N ALA A 651 14.39 -30.66 -4.99
CA ALA A 651 12.97 -30.82 -5.30
C ALA A 651 12.28 -31.85 -4.38
N ALA A 652 13.02 -32.78 -3.79
CA ALA A 652 12.46 -33.78 -2.88
C ALA A 652 11.94 -33.17 -1.58
N LYS A 653 12.58 -32.11 -1.07
CA LYS A 653 12.22 -31.45 0.18
C LYS A 653 11.14 -30.40 -0.01
N ASP A 654 10.12 -30.41 0.85
CA ASP A 654 9.01 -29.45 0.78
C ASP A 654 9.49 -28.00 0.99
N GLN A 655 10.54 -27.77 1.77
CA GLN A 655 11.06 -26.43 2.10
C GLN A 655 11.71 -25.74 0.90
N THR A 656 12.28 -26.50 -0.04
CA THR A 656 13.07 -25.97 -1.16
C THR A 656 12.41 -26.15 -2.52
N ARG A 657 11.53 -27.14 -2.68
CA ARG A 657 10.92 -27.50 -3.96
C ARG A 657 10.30 -26.31 -4.71
N GLY A 658 9.46 -25.54 -4.02
CA GLY A 658 8.75 -24.39 -4.57
C GLY A 658 9.71 -23.24 -4.90
N SER A 659 10.69 -22.98 -4.03
CA SER A 659 11.74 -21.97 -4.29
C SER A 659 12.57 -22.32 -5.52
N LEU A 660 12.97 -23.59 -5.65
CA LEU A 660 13.66 -24.10 -6.83
C LEU A 660 12.80 -23.95 -8.09
N PHE A 661 11.53 -24.35 -8.03
CA PHE A 661 10.59 -24.22 -9.15
C PHE A 661 10.49 -22.76 -9.61
N THR A 662 10.24 -21.83 -8.68
CA THR A 662 10.11 -20.40 -8.97
C THR A 662 11.41 -19.81 -9.54
N LYS A 663 12.58 -20.19 -9.02
CA LYS A 663 13.87 -19.69 -9.52
C LYS A 663 14.18 -20.23 -10.92
N LEU A 664 13.89 -21.50 -11.20
CA LEU A 664 14.05 -22.09 -12.54
C LEU A 664 13.09 -21.47 -13.56
N ASP A 665 11.85 -21.18 -13.16
CA ASP A 665 10.87 -20.45 -13.99
C ASP A 665 11.38 -19.06 -14.38
N LYS A 666 11.90 -18.30 -13.41
CA LYS A 666 12.49 -16.97 -13.65
C LYS A 666 13.64 -16.98 -14.66
N ILE A 667 14.51 -18.00 -14.63
CA ILE A 667 15.61 -18.14 -15.60
C ILE A 667 15.23 -18.94 -16.85
N LYS A 668 13.94 -19.29 -17.02
CA LYS A 668 13.40 -20.08 -18.14
C LYS A 668 14.08 -21.44 -18.32
N LYS A 669 14.37 -22.13 -17.21
CA LYS A 669 14.98 -23.47 -17.14
C LYS A 669 14.10 -24.51 -16.43
N LEU A 670 12.78 -24.40 -16.55
CA LEU A 670 11.85 -25.38 -15.96
C LEU A 670 12.01 -26.80 -16.53
N ASP A 671 12.62 -26.94 -17.71
CA ASP A 671 13.03 -28.23 -18.27
C ASP A 671 13.99 -29.02 -17.37
N LYS A 672 14.70 -28.32 -16.47
CA LYS A 672 15.59 -28.91 -15.47
C LYS A 672 14.89 -29.30 -14.17
N PHE A 673 13.63 -28.93 -13.99
CA PHE A 673 12.91 -29.27 -12.77
C PHE A 673 12.52 -30.76 -12.76
N PRO A 674 12.83 -31.54 -11.70
CA PRO A 674 12.57 -32.98 -11.69
C PRO A 674 11.10 -33.34 -11.91
N ALA A 675 10.81 -34.10 -12.97
CA ALA A 675 9.44 -34.46 -13.38
C ALA A 675 8.63 -35.13 -12.27
N LYS A 676 9.28 -35.97 -11.43
CA LYS A 676 8.66 -36.63 -10.26
C LYS A 676 7.94 -35.66 -9.32
N TYR A 677 8.49 -34.44 -9.15
CA TYR A 677 7.97 -33.44 -8.22
C TYR A 677 7.20 -32.33 -8.93
N ASN A 678 7.10 -32.38 -10.26
CA ASN A 678 6.39 -31.39 -11.07
C ASN A 678 4.89 -31.69 -11.12
N THR A 679 4.25 -31.73 -9.96
CA THR A 679 2.80 -31.90 -9.85
C THR A 679 2.22 -30.75 -9.04
N GLN A 680 0.99 -30.37 -9.36
CA GLN A 680 0.30 -29.27 -8.66
C GLN A 680 0.27 -29.50 -7.14
N LEU A 681 0.04 -30.73 -6.69
CA LEU A 681 -0.01 -31.08 -5.27
C LEU A 681 1.33 -30.84 -4.56
N TYR A 682 2.45 -31.29 -5.15
CA TYR A 682 3.77 -31.14 -4.53
C TYR A 682 4.24 -29.68 -4.51
N ILE A 683 3.94 -28.92 -5.56
CA ILE A 683 4.25 -27.49 -5.63
C ILE A 683 3.40 -26.71 -4.63
N ALA A 684 2.08 -26.94 -4.61
CA ALA A 684 1.17 -26.29 -3.66
C ALA A 684 1.56 -26.58 -2.20
N ARG A 685 1.88 -27.84 -1.88
CA ARG A 685 2.38 -28.23 -0.55
C ARG A 685 3.67 -27.50 -0.18
N SER A 686 4.60 -27.36 -1.13
CA SER A 686 5.86 -26.68 -0.88
C SER A 686 5.71 -25.18 -0.62
N TYR A 687 4.84 -24.49 -1.37
CA TYR A 687 4.56 -23.07 -1.10
C TYR A 687 3.91 -22.84 0.25
N LEU A 688 3.11 -23.80 0.72
CA LEU A 688 2.54 -23.75 2.05
C LEU A 688 3.63 -23.91 3.12
N VAL A 689 4.52 -24.89 2.99
CA VAL A 689 5.63 -25.15 3.93
C VAL A 689 6.68 -24.02 3.95
N ALA A 690 6.78 -23.24 2.87
CA ALA A 690 7.72 -22.14 2.79
C ALA A 690 7.31 -20.88 3.59
N ASP A 691 6.19 -20.93 4.30
CA ASP A 691 5.77 -19.88 5.24
C ASP A 691 6.82 -19.70 6.35
N LYS A 692 7.26 -18.44 6.55
CA LYS A 692 8.41 -18.09 7.38
C LYS A 692 8.11 -18.13 8.89
N ASN A 693 6.85 -18.31 9.25
CA ASN A 693 6.40 -18.25 10.64
C ASN A 693 6.72 -19.52 11.45
N PHE A 694 7.08 -20.63 10.79
CA PHE A 694 7.32 -21.90 11.48
C PHE A 694 8.69 -22.50 11.16
N SER A 695 9.50 -22.69 12.19
CA SER A 695 10.86 -23.26 12.12
C SER A 695 10.87 -24.78 11.82
N ARG A 696 9.78 -25.48 12.17
CA ARG A 696 9.53 -26.90 11.89
C ARG A 696 8.04 -27.16 11.91
N ILE A 697 7.57 -28.04 11.02
CA ILE A 697 6.19 -28.52 10.97
C ILE A 697 6.24 -30.02 11.21
N ASP A 698 5.51 -30.53 12.20
CA ASP A 698 5.42 -31.95 12.48
C ASP A 698 4.74 -32.70 11.33
N SER A 699 3.53 -32.28 10.97
CA SER A 699 2.73 -32.96 9.96
C SER A 699 1.97 -32.00 9.06
N ILE A 700 1.90 -32.33 7.77
CA ILE A 700 1.06 -31.68 6.77
C ILE A 700 0.44 -32.74 5.86
N VAL A 701 -0.89 -32.74 5.76
CA VAL A 701 -1.65 -33.79 5.09
C VAL A 701 -2.63 -33.16 4.12
N PHE A 702 -2.60 -33.61 2.87
CA PHE A 702 -3.59 -33.22 1.86
C PHE A 702 -4.98 -33.74 2.23
N VAL A 703 -5.99 -32.88 2.11
CA VAL A 703 -7.38 -33.19 2.43
C VAL A 703 -8.20 -33.31 1.14
N SER A 704 -8.28 -32.21 0.40
CA SER A 704 -9.09 -32.13 -0.82
C SER A 704 -8.61 -30.98 -1.69
N LYS A 705 -9.17 -30.86 -2.90
CA LYS A 705 -8.95 -29.70 -3.77
C LYS A 705 -10.28 -29.21 -4.30
N GLN A 706 -10.34 -27.94 -4.65
CA GLN A 706 -11.48 -27.37 -5.36
C GLN A 706 -11.05 -26.41 -6.45
N LEU A 707 -11.96 -26.17 -7.39
CA LEU A 707 -11.79 -25.19 -8.44
C LEU A 707 -12.14 -23.81 -7.88
N THR A 708 -11.18 -22.89 -7.92
CA THR A 708 -11.30 -21.55 -7.39
C THR A 708 -11.09 -20.53 -8.49
N PHE A 709 -11.80 -19.41 -8.38
CA PHE A 709 -11.58 -18.24 -9.21
C PHE A 709 -10.91 -17.17 -8.37
N TYR A 710 -9.72 -16.72 -8.79
CA TYR A 710 -8.91 -15.72 -8.11
C TYR A 710 -8.09 -14.94 -9.14
N ASP A 711 -8.01 -13.61 -9.03
CA ASP A 711 -7.21 -12.76 -9.92
C ASP A 711 -7.51 -12.99 -11.41
N HIS A 712 -8.80 -13.00 -11.76
CA HIS A 712 -9.36 -13.33 -13.07
C HIS A 712 -8.95 -14.70 -13.65
N LYS A 713 -8.38 -15.58 -12.84
CA LYS A 713 -7.93 -16.91 -13.24
C LYS A 713 -8.75 -17.97 -12.53
N LYS A 714 -9.10 -18.99 -13.30
CA LYS A 714 -9.72 -20.21 -12.79
C LYS A 714 -8.63 -21.28 -12.63
N GLY A 715 -8.62 -21.94 -11.49
CA GLY A 715 -7.58 -22.92 -11.20
C GLY A 715 -7.83 -23.73 -9.94
N ASN A 716 -6.94 -24.67 -9.65
CA ASN A 716 -7.07 -25.58 -8.52
C ASN A 716 -6.46 -24.95 -7.25
N THR A 717 -7.23 -24.97 -6.17
CA THR A 717 -6.79 -24.68 -4.81
C THR A 717 -6.79 -25.97 -4.00
N TYR A 718 -5.70 -26.20 -3.27
CA TYR A 718 -5.44 -27.41 -2.51
C TYR A 718 -5.59 -27.11 -1.02
N PHE A 719 -6.26 -28.02 -0.32
CA PHE A 719 -6.54 -27.96 1.11
C PHE A 719 -5.69 -28.96 1.86
N PHE A 720 -5.07 -28.49 2.94
CA PHE A 720 -4.18 -29.26 3.79
C PHE A 720 -4.55 -29.07 5.25
N LYS A 721 -4.46 -30.12 6.05
CA LYS A 721 -4.39 -29.98 7.51
C LYS A 721 -2.93 -30.03 7.95
N TYR A 722 -2.53 -29.17 8.88
CA TYR A 722 -1.17 -29.15 9.41
C TYR A 722 -1.13 -29.02 10.93
N ARG A 723 -0.02 -29.42 11.56
CA ARG A 723 0.27 -29.16 12.99
C ARG A 723 1.77 -28.90 13.15
N ILE A 724 2.13 -28.00 14.06
CA ILE A 724 3.52 -27.56 14.23
C ILE A 724 4.27 -28.53 15.12
N LYS A 725 3.66 -28.93 16.23
CA LYS A 725 4.10 -30.02 17.10
C LYS A 725 3.10 -31.18 17.07
N LYS A 726 3.51 -32.34 17.62
CA LYS A 726 2.70 -33.56 17.57
C LYS A 726 1.43 -33.44 18.42
N GLU A 727 1.53 -32.72 19.52
CA GLU A 727 0.50 -32.41 20.51
C GLU A 727 -0.41 -31.24 20.12
N ASP A 728 -0.05 -30.48 19.07
CA ASP A 728 -0.87 -29.37 18.60
C ASP A 728 -2.14 -29.86 17.89
N ASP A 729 -3.20 -29.06 18.02
CA ASP A 729 -4.41 -29.22 17.22
C ASP A 729 -4.12 -29.08 15.72
N TRP A 730 -4.85 -29.84 14.90
CA TRP A 730 -4.80 -29.66 13.46
C TRP A 730 -5.31 -28.27 13.07
N LYS A 731 -4.60 -27.62 12.15
CA LYS A 731 -4.90 -26.30 11.60
C LYS A 731 -5.12 -26.35 10.08
N ILE A 732 -5.75 -25.31 9.55
CA ILE A 732 -6.16 -25.18 8.15
C ILE A 732 -5.05 -24.54 7.29
N GLY A 733 -4.54 -25.28 6.31
CA GLY A 733 -3.63 -24.80 5.28
C GLY A 733 -4.27 -24.78 3.90
N ILE A 734 -4.07 -23.70 3.16
CA ILE A 734 -4.68 -23.48 1.83
C ILE A 734 -3.56 -23.09 0.87
N SER A 735 -3.50 -23.71 -0.32
CA SER A 735 -2.46 -23.38 -1.30
C SER A 735 -2.93 -23.48 -2.75
N GLY A 736 -2.64 -22.43 -3.52
CA GLY A 736 -3.01 -22.24 -4.92
C GLY A 736 -2.48 -20.89 -5.43
N LEU A 737 -2.92 -20.38 -6.57
CA LEU A 737 -3.79 -20.99 -7.56
C LEU A 737 -2.93 -21.79 -8.56
N GLN A 738 -3.14 -23.10 -8.66
CA GLN A 738 -2.53 -23.91 -9.71
C GLN A 738 -3.42 -23.92 -10.96
N PRO A 739 -2.89 -24.15 -12.18
CA PRO A 739 -3.69 -24.10 -13.41
C PRO A 739 -4.89 -25.07 -13.39
N GLU A 740 -5.98 -24.77 -14.11
CA GLU A 740 -7.12 -25.69 -14.24
C GLU A 740 -6.70 -27.04 -14.85
N ASN A 741 -5.80 -27.00 -15.83
CA ASN A 741 -5.16 -28.20 -16.37
C ASN A 741 -4.17 -28.80 -15.35
N ILE A 742 -4.56 -29.93 -14.77
CA ILE A 742 -3.82 -30.74 -13.79
C ILE A 742 -2.38 -31.07 -14.22
N ASN A 743 -2.11 -31.18 -15.52
CA ASN A 743 -0.79 -31.50 -16.05
C ASN A 743 0.14 -30.28 -16.17
N LYS A 744 -0.33 -29.09 -15.80
CA LYS A 744 0.47 -27.86 -15.75
C LYS A 744 0.62 -27.39 -14.31
N THR A 745 1.76 -26.80 -14.00
CA THR A 745 2.08 -26.21 -12.69
C THR A 745 2.33 -24.72 -12.83
N SER A 746 2.21 -23.99 -11.72
CA SER A 746 2.39 -22.53 -11.67
C SER A 746 3.35 -22.15 -10.56
N SER A 747 4.19 -21.16 -10.84
CA SER A 747 5.07 -20.51 -9.86
C SER A 747 4.33 -19.48 -8.98
N ASN A 748 3.04 -19.26 -9.22
CA ASN A 748 2.21 -18.36 -8.42
C ASN A 748 1.91 -18.98 -7.05
N ASN A 749 2.40 -18.32 -6.00
CA ASN A 749 2.22 -18.67 -4.60
C ASN A 749 1.40 -17.63 -3.80
N LYS A 750 0.71 -16.70 -4.48
CA LYS A 750 -0.06 -15.64 -3.81
C LYS A 750 -1.22 -16.16 -2.95
N LEU A 751 -1.82 -17.29 -3.33
CA LEU A 751 -2.93 -17.94 -2.59
C LEU A 751 -2.39 -19.12 -1.76
N SER A 752 -1.31 -18.91 -1.01
CA SER A 752 -0.71 -19.92 -0.13
C SER A 752 -0.64 -19.39 1.31
N PHE A 753 -1.41 -20.00 2.21
CA PHE A 753 -1.63 -19.53 3.58
C PHE A 753 -1.68 -20.68 4.58
N MET A 754 -0.83 -20.59 5.61
CA MET A 754 -1.06 -21.24 6.90
C MET A 754 -1.97 -20.34 7.73
N THR A 755 -3.24 -20.70 7.87
CA THR A 755 -4.26 -19.75 8.39
C THR A 755 -4.25 -19.60 9.91
N ASP A 756 -3.50 -20.44 10.61
CA ASP A 756 -3.53 -20.60 12.06
C ASP A 756 -4.89 -20.95 12.69
N LYS A 757 -5.91 -21.22 11.87
CA LYS A 757 -7.23 -21.64 12.32
C LYS A 757 -7.27 -23.14 12.60
N LYS A 758 -7.63 -23.48 13.84
CA LYS A 758 -7.85 -24.85 14.30
C LYS A 758 -9.02 -25.48 13.54
N LEU A 759 -8.83 -26.72 13.09
CA LEU A 759 -9.91 -27.58 12.63
C LEU A 759 -10.68 -28.07 13.84
N ARG A 760 -12.00 -27.88 13.82
CA ARG A 760 -12.89 -28.37 14.86
C ARG A 760 -13.51 -29.69 14.46
N ASP A 761 -13.64 -30.61 15.41
CA ASP A 761 -14.22 -31.94 15.17
C ASP A 761 -15.75 -31.92 15.12
N ASP A 762 -16.38 -30.85 15.62
CA ASP A 762 -17.85 -30.68 15.67
C ASP A 762 -18.45 -30.21 14.34
N LYS A 763 -17.64 -29.93 13.32
CA LYS A 763 -18.08 -29.44 12.00
C LYS A 763 -17.46 -30.21 10.84
N PRO A 764 -18.18 -30.37 9.70
CA PRO A 764 -17.64 -30.99 8.50
C PRO A 764 -16.34 -30.30 8.05
N GLN A 765 -15.29 -31.10 7.81
CA GLN A 765 -13.95 -30.57 7.55
C GLN A 765 -13.90 -29.70 6.28
N ASN A 766 -14.55 -30.12 5.20
CA ASN A 766 -14.56 -29.37 3.93
C ASN A 766 -15.24 -28.01 4.06
N GLU A 767 -16.33 -27.91 4.84
CA GLU A 767 -17.03 -26.62 5.07
C GLU A 767 -16.11 -25.61 5.77
N GLN A 768 -15.30 -26.08 6.73
CA GLN A 768 -14.33 -25.22 7.42
C GLN A 768 -13.26 -24.70 6.45
N PHE A 769 -12.79 -25.52 5.50
CA PHE A 769 -11.84 -25.07 4.47
C PHE A 769 -12.46 -24.07 3.49
N GLU A 770 -13.70 -24.30 3.07
CA GLU A 770 -14.43 -23.37 2.19
C GLU A 770 -14.68 -22.02 2.87
N GLU A 771 -15.02 -22.04 4.17
CA GLU A 771 -15.17 -20.82 4.98
C GLU A 771 -13.84 -20.04 5.03
N GLN A 772 -12.73 -20.70 5.34
CA GLN A 772 -11.42 -20.04 5.40
C GLN A 772 -10.95 -19.55 4.03
N LEU A 773 -11.16 -20.34 2.96
CA LEU A 773 -10.85 -19.89 1.61
C LEU A 773 -11.66 -18.64 1.26
N LYS A 774 -12.95 -18.60 1.59
CA LYS A 774 -13.79 -17.41 1.36
C LYS A 774 -13.25 -16.19 2.10
N LYS A 775 -12.85 -16.32 3.37
CA LYS A 775 -12.24 -15.22 4.15
C LYS A 775 -10.96 -14.69 3.48
N ILE A 776 -10.09 -15.59 3.03
CA ILE A 776 -8.87 -15.24 2.29
C ILE A 776 -9.20 -14.55 0.95
N LEU A 777 -10.16 -15.07 0.18
CA LEU A 777 -10.54 -14.49 -1.09
C LEU A 777 -11.12 -13.08 -0.91
N PHE A 778 -11.92 -12.86 0.13
CA PHE A 778 -12.44 -11.54 0.47
C PHE A 778 -11.32 -10.60 0.92
N SER A 779 -10.29 -11.08 1.63
CA SER A 779 -9.20 -10.23 2.10
C SER A 779 -8.33 -9.65 0.99
N PHE A 780 -8.34 -10.26 -0.21
CA PHE A 780 -7.71 -9.70 -1.40
C PHE A 780 -8.45 -8.50 -2.00
N HIS A 781 -9.75 -8.37 -1.74
CA HIS A 781 -10.52 -7.22 -2.18
C HIS A 781 -10.39 -6.08 -1.17
N LYS A 782 -10.07 -4.88 -1.68
CA LYS A 782 -9.79 -3.72 -0.81
C LYS A 782 -11.01 -3.34 0.03
N SER A 783 -12.24 -3.53 -0.49
CA SER A 783 -13.48 -3.23 0.23
C SER A 783 -13.82 -4.23 1.34
N ALA A 784 -13.27 -5.45 1.30
CA ALA A 784 -13.58 -6.52 2.24
C ALA A 784 -12.37 -6.97 3.08
N LYS A 785 -11.24 -6.27 2.97
CA LYS A 785 -9.97 -6.61 3.65
C LYS A 785 -10.16 -6.93 5.14
N ASN A 786 -11.01 -6.14 5.81
CA ASN A 786 -11.26 -6.22 7.25
C ASN A 786 -12.65 -6.77 7.58
N PHE A 787 -13.38 -7.30 6.60
CA PHE A 787 -14.78 -7.68 6.76
C PHE A 787 -14.98 -8.77 7.83
N PHE A 788 -14.05 -9.72 7.92
CA PHE A 788 -14.09 -10.84 8.88
C PHE A 788 -13.18 -10.66 10.11
N GLU A 789 -12.63 -9.46 10.36
CA GLU A 789 -11.73 -9.23 11.51
C GLU A 789 -12.46 -9.34 12.88
N GLY A 790 -13.77 -9.08 12.93
CA GLY A 790 -14.59 -9.13 14.15
C GLY A 790 -15.01 -10.52 14.64
N ASP A 791 -14.84 -11.58 13.84
CA ASP A 791 -15.30 -12.94 14.15
C ASP A 791 -14.36 -13.72 15.12
N GLY A 792 -13.60 -13.01 15.96
CA GLY A 792 -12.64 -13.61 16.90
C GLY A 792 -11.25 -13.85 16.30
N ASN A 793 -10.64 -12.82 15.73
CA ASN A 793 -9.26 -12.84 15.22
C ASN A 793 -8.33 -11.96 16.08
N SER A 794 -7.76 -12.58 17.10
CA SER A 794 -6.33 -12.43 17.43
C SER A 794 -5.76 -13.82 17.61
#